data_AF-A0A1G4KAU8-F1
#
_entry.id   AF-A0A1G4KAU8-F1
#
_cell.length_a   1.000
_cell.length_b   1.000
_cell.length_c   1.000
_cell.angle_alpha   90.00
_cell.angle_beta   90.00
_cell.angle_gamma   90.00
#
_symmetry.space_group_name_H-M   'P 1'
#
loop_
_entity.id
_entity.type
_entity.pdbx_description
1 polymer ?
#
loop_
_entity_poly.entity_id
_entity_poly.type
_entity_poly.pdbx_seq_one_letter_code
_entity_poly.pdbx_strand_id
1 'polypeptide(L)'
;MQYLATSALSVSIWSSDANLAESRLLVRAHAKATVARLLLYIHETLRQRAVVGLGSVHDYELHYKFGPLPPSASLVSIDTSGVSPLRLRLEKKPPQNTVVEAGTLDLDALTTTNVEFQLNVLSTEKILSHVERGVPLSSTLSKLRDTALQLVNEYENTALKNICGVKDHTGDDFVGFNVAGKSQPMTLSPGSDSDDLKLCDILGIDFAPNDVDHCTLMFKLKHDQNLENAVSIEFVSDVTLSMNKMVVTADTTVLEVKEFICSVYAHALRLAPYDVKLIYKGQLLHENNYAGSPSKVLEYISDSRNAKVHVQVSQDYNEPGPGFWSELFSNSDRFSFAEARGGQGGSFASRRGSDPPRSHNQPTLTGSTETSGFERATGIRSRETGKQTEYMTTSGRQIERTGETYEKVMVSGREYFIQAHNFKLGGNVLDICGKRIFFSDEDSRVDENALYLSPRAMAELELRLGCLLVRPQRGIGLAPTPTLHTDDVLPAVDLEEERFARVKSWIETIMKTIYLMLRNSVLPFIIFLQIANFIPTGYIICGVLLILGRALWSSTEIWESWRELLANSNARVLLTDSEARQLEFALRERLNREFYATLKDALAVKEVLMQRLQTIGILRHAIASEFGLELSESLPIFVPQLLERCASSEFNDIRAELLDRLFEPLRTQTLRNLRNLHALSDPETEFLTYLRDYLRQQSTTPWYKPVFFARMIRVPWRRVSDFYNGGLMRRVVTDPRCDGVLLGLLKNFVLFFLLFWPSFQTQFEDIMARRLFDRHRADESRNSHVGQELDQTNDQDLPHDAADVLPEARELLQE
;
A
#
# COMPACT_ATOMS: atom_id res chain seq x y z
N MET A 1 16.66 27.03 6.41
CA MET A 1 16.20 26.03 5.42
C MET A 1 16.11 24.67 6.11
N GLN A 2 15.36 23.72 5.57
CA GLN A 2 15.29 22.37 6.13
C GLN A 2 16.55 21.57 5.75
N TYR A 3 17.13 20.84 6.70
CA TYR A 3 18.14 19.83 6.41
C TYR A 3 17.62 18.42 6.76
N LEU A 4 17.91 17.46 5.89
CA LEU A 4 17.42 16.10 5.98
C LEU A 4 18.39 15.25 6.81
N ALA A 5 17.87 14.36 7.66
CA ALA A 5 18.64 13.38 8.43
C ALA A 5 19.18 12.25 7.53
N THR A 6 20.05 12.63 6.60
CA THR A 6 20.77 11.73 5.70
C THR A 6 21.90 11.00 6.42
N SER A 7 22.43 9.93 5.82
CA SER A 7 23.59 9.21 6.36
C SER A 7 24.74 10.17 6.64
N ALA A 8 25.10 10.30 7.92
CA ALA A 8 26.18 11.18 8.33
C ALA A 8 27.52 10.72 7.76
N LEU A 9 28.37 11.68 7.42
CA LEU A 9 29.75 11.41 7.04
C LEU A 9 30.53 11.08 8.30
N SER A 10 31.05 9.86 8.39
CA SER A 10 32.01 9.49 9.42
C SER A 10 33.36 10.08 9.07
N VAL A 11 33.83 11.04 9.88
CA VAL A 11 35.11 11.73 9.71
C VAL A 11 36.08 11.24 10.77
N SER A 12 37.21 10.69 10.34
CA SER A 12 38.31 10.31 11.23
C SER A 12 39.39 11.38 11.17
N ILE A 13 39.59 12.06 12.30
CA ILE A 13 40.61 13.10 12.47
C ILE A 13 41.83 12.51 13.18
N TRP A 14 43.01 12.79 12.62
CA TRP A 14 44.29 12.47 13.23
C TRP A 14 45.22 13.69 13.14
N SER A 15 46.18 13.80 14.06
CA SER A 15 47.21 14.85 14.01
C SER A 15 48.59 14.22 13.84
N SER A 16 49.48 14.95 13.18
CA SER A 16 50.92 14.63 13.13
C SER A 16 51.63 15.00 14.44
N ASP A 17 51.07 15.93 15.21
CA ASP A 17 51.56 16.31 16.53
C ASP A 17 50.91 15.44 17.61
N ALA A 18 51.74 14.63 18.29
CA ALA A 18 51.30 13.74 19.35
C ALA A 18 50.67 14.50 20.53
N ASN A 19 51.01 15.78 20.73
CA ASN A 19 50.45 16.61 21.80
C ASN A 19 49.04 17.14 21.46
N LEU A 20 48.65 17.15 20.19
CA LEU A 20 47.36 17.69 19.72
C LEU A 20 46.25 16.65 19.69
N ALA A 21 46.58 15.40 19.35
CA ALA A 21 45.62 14.28 19.38
C ALA A 21 46.35 12.95 19.59
N GLU A 22 46.39 12.46 20.83
CA GLU A 22 46.99 11.16 21.17
C GLU A 22 46.19 9.97 20.59
N SER A 23 44.88 10.15 20.36
CA SER A 23 43.98 9.15 19.78
C SER A 23 43.19 9.72 18.60
N ARG A 24 42.83 8.85 17.64
CA ARG A 24 41.98 9.22 16.50
C ARG A 24 40.63 9.70 17.01
N LEU A 25 40.24 10.92 16.64
CA LEU A 25 38.91 11.45 16.92
C LEU A 25 37.98 11.02 15.79
N LEU A 26 36.83 10.45 16.12
CA LEU A 26 35.79 10.08 15.16
C LEU A 26 34.61 11.03 15.37
N VAL A 27 34.21 11.71 14.30
CA VAL A 27 33.13 12.70 14.30
C VAL A 27 32.12 12.33 13.24
N ARG A 28 30.84 12.34 13.59
CA ARG A 28 29.72 12.17 12.66
C ARG A 28 29.22 13.55 12.25
N ALA A 29 29.47 13.94 11.00
CA ALA A 29 29.12 15.25 10.50
C ALA A 29 28.05 15.16 9.41
N HIS A 30 27.13 16.12 9.40
CA HIS A 30 26.17 16.25 8.31
C HIS A 30 26.88 16.65 7.01
N ALA A 31 26.43 16.10 5.88
CA ALA A 31 27.07 16.30 4.59
C ALA A 31 27.14 17.80 4.18
N LYS A 32 26.08 18.57 4.47
CA LYS A 32 26.02 20.02 4.21
C LYS A 32 26.85 20.89 5.17
N ALA A 33 27.42 20.34 6.24
CA ALA A 33 28.22 21.12 7.18
C ALA A 33 29.48 21.69 6.50
N THR A 34 29.96 22.84 6.98
CA THR A 34 31.19 23.44 6.48
C THR A 34 32.43 22.91 7.20
N VAL A 35 33.59 22.99 6.56
CA VAL A 35 34.89 22.66 7.17
C VAL A 35 35.16 23.54 8.40
N ALA A 36 34.75 24.82 8.36
CA ALA A 36 34.85 25.71 9.51
C ALA A 36 34.07 25.20 10.74
N ARG A 37 32.81 24.76 10.53
CA ARG A 37 31.99 24.18 11.59
C ARG A 37 32.59 22.90 12.17
N LEU A 38 33.09 22.02 11.29
CA LEU A 38 33.77 20.82 11.72
C LEU A 38 35.03 21.14 12.55
N LEU A 39 35.83 22.12 12.12
CA LEU A 39 37.03 22.54 12.85
C LEU A 39 36.68 23.13 14.23
N LEU A 40 35.62 23.93 14.33
CA LEU A 40 35.12 24.46 15.60
C LEU A 40 34.70 23.34 16.55
N TYR A 41 33.94 22.36 16.05
CA TYR A 41 33.53 21.21 16.84
C TYR A 41 34.74 20.38 17.34
N ILE A 42 35.73 20.14 16.48
CA ILE A 42 36.97 19.42 16.85
C ILE A 42 37.72 20.19 17.94
N HIS A 43 37.90 21.49 17.75
CA HIS A 43 38.60 22.34 18.70
C HIS A 43 37.94 22.30 20.08
N GLU A 44 36.62 22.44 20.12
CA GLU A 44 35.86 22.37 21.37
C GLU A 44 35.93 20.96 22.01
N THR A 45 35.90 19.91 21.19
CA THR A 45 36.05 18.53 21.69
C THR A 45 37.44 18.29 22.30
N LEU A 46 38.50 18.84 21.70
CA LEU A 46 39.86 18.76 22.23
C LEU A 46 40.00 19.59 23.52
N ARG A 47 39.33 20.74 23.59
CA ARG A 47 39.26 21.56 24.79
C ARG A 47 38.58 20.82 25.95
N GLN A 48 37.46 20.14 25.68
CA GLN A 48 36.75 19.32 26.67
C GLN A 48 37.58 18.12 27.15
N ARG A 49 38.46 17.58 26.31
CA ARG A 49 39.44 16.54 26.67
C ARG A 49 40.65 17.08 27.45
N ALA A 50 40.66 18.37 27.80
CA ALA A 50 41.71 19.03 28.57
C ALA A 50 43.12 18.96 27.95
N VAL A 51 43.21 19.03 26.61
CA VAL A 51 44.51 19.12 25.92
C VAL A 51 45.24 20.41 26.32
N VAL A 52 46.43 20.26 26.89
CA VAL A 52 47.22 21.37 27.43
C VAL A 52 47.84 22.20 26.30
N GLY A 53 47.62 23.52 26.31
CA GLY A 53 48.23 24.44 25.34
C GLY A 53 47.50 24.57 24.00
N LEU A 54 46.19 24.24 23.96
CA LEU A 54 45.36 24.46 22.77
C LEU A 54 45.25 25.97 22.44
N GLY A 55 45.64 26.34 21.22
CA GLY A 55 45.58 27.72 20.72
C GLY A 55 44.18 28.16 20.31
N SER A 56 44.06 29.25 19.56
CA SER A 56 42.80 29.68 18.95
C SER A 56 42.38 28.72 17.83
N VAL A 57 41.08 28.61 17.53
CA VAL A 57 40.56 27.81 16.40
C VAL A 57 41.26 28.17 15.09
N HIS A 58 41.60 29.45 14.91
CA HIS A 58 42.27 29.96 13.71
C HIS A 58 43.71 29.47 13.53
N ASP A 59 44.35 29.01 14.61
CA ASP A 59 45.70 28.46 14.60
C ASP A 59 45.76 27.07 13.96
N TYR A 60 44.61 26.51 13.57
CA TYR A 60 44.49 25.16 13.05
C TYR A 60 43.89 25.13 11.65
N GLU A 61 44.24 24.10 10.88
CA GLU A 61 43.66 23.77 9.59
C GLU A 61 43.47 22.27 9.40
N LEU A 62 42.47 21.91 8.59
CA LEU A 62 42.18 20.53 8.21
C LEU A 62 42.75 20.26 6.82
N HIS A 63 43.50 19.17 6.70
CA HIS A 63 44.09 18.70 5.44
C HIS A 63 43.38 17.43 4.96
N TYR A 64 43.19 17.33 3.65
CA TYR A 64 42.73 16.12 2.99
C TYR A 64 43.67 15.75 1.85
N LYS A 65 44.11 14.48 1.83
CA LYS A 65 45.14 13.97 0.92
C LYS A 65 46.44 14.80 0.97
N PHE A 66 46.60 15.79 0.08
CA PHE A 66 47.84 16.54 -0.10
C PHE A 66 47.70 18.06 0.08
N GLY A 67 46.57 18.56 0.59
CA GLY A 67 46.40 20.00 0.75
C GLY A 67 45.41 20.43 1.84
N PRO A 68 45.49 21.71 2.26
CA PRO A 68 44.57 22.31 3.23
C PRO A 68 43.19 22.51 2.60
N LEU A 69 42.16 22.27 3.41
CA LEU A 69 40.77 22.45 3.04
C LEU A 69 40.32 23.89 3.33
N PRO A 70 39.62 24.55 2.40
CA PRO A 70 39.10 25.88 2.66
C PRO A 70 37.95 25.83 3.68
N PRO A 71 37.88 26.79 4.63
CA PRO A 71 36.89 26.77 5.72
C PRO A 71 35.43 26.87 5.22
N SER A 72 35.22 27.47 4.05
CA SER A 72 33.90 27.61 3.42
C SER A 72 33.44 26.40 2.61
N ALA A 73 34.29 25.39 2.38
CA ALA A 73 33.88 24.19 1.67
C ALA A 73 32.88 23.37 2.48
N SER A 74 31.89 22.81 1.78
CA SER A 74 30.96 21.82 2.30
C SER A 74 31.62 20.44 2.35
N LEU A 75 31.34 19.64 3.38
CA LEU A 75 31.92 18.29 3.50
C LEU A 75 31.55 17.36 2.34
N VAL A 76 30.38 17.55 1.70
CA VAL A 76 29.99 16.80 0.48
C VAL A 76 30.99 17.00 -0.66
N SER A 77 31.60 18.17 -0.75
CA SER A 77 32.49 18.50 -1.86
C SER A 77 33.87 17.84 -1.76
N ILE A 78 34.20 17.23 -0.62
CA ILE A 78 35.54 16.69 -0.32
C ILE A 78 35.69 15.23 -0.78
N ASP A 79 34.66 14.40 -0.63
CA ASP A 79 34.70 12.98 -1.02
C ASP A 79 33.31 12.46 -1.45
N THR A 80 33.20 12.03 -2.71
CA THR A 80 31.96 11.54 -3.32
C THR A 80 31.82 10.01 -3.26
N SER A 81 32.82 9.29 -2.73
CA SER A 81 32.92 7.84 -2.87
C SER A 81 32.13 7.02 -1.86
N GLY A 82 31.55 7.63 -0.81
CA GLY A 82 30.49 7.08 0.05
C GLY A 82 30.80 5.83 0.90
N VAL A 83 31.91 5.13 0.66
CA VAL A 83 32.15 3.77 1.20
C VAL A 83 33.16 3.75 2.37
N SER A 84 33.96 4.80 2.57
CA SER A 84 34.99 4.83 3.64
C SER A 84 34.92 6.11 4.48
N PRO A 85 35.28 6.05 5.79
CA PRO A 85 35.31 7.23 6.63
C PRO A 85 36.32 8.25 6.11
N LEU A 86 35.91 9.52 6.04
CA LEU A 86 36.71 10.63 5.55
C LEU A 86 37.89 10.85 6.50
N ARG A 87 39.12 10.61 6.04
CA ARG A 87 40.32 10.79 6.86
C ARG A 87 40.87 12.21 6.69
N LEU A 88 40.77 13.02 7.74
CA LEU A 88 41.29 14.38 7.78
C LEU A 88 42.48 14.48 8.73
N ARG A 89 43.47 15.29 8.35
CA ARG A 89 44.64 15.57 9.18
C ARG A 89 44.51 16.96 9.80
N LEU A 90 44.59 17.08 11.12
CA LEU A 90 44.58 18.35 11.84
C LEU A 90 46.02 18.83 12.05
N GLU A 91 46.36 20.00 11.52
CA GLU A 91 47.69 20.61 11.65
C GLU A 91 47.59 22.05 12.18
N LYS A 92 48.63 22.46 12.92
CA LYS A 92 48.80 23.84 13.36
C LYS A 92 49.32 24.66 12.19
N LYS A 93 48.66 25.76 11.86
CA LYS A 93 49.11 26.67 10.81
C LYS A 93 50.47 27.25 11.17
N PRO A 94 51.36 27.43 10.18
CA PRO A 94 52.54 28.27 10.38
C PRO A 94 52.07 29.70 10.71
N PRO A 95 52.76 30.42 11.61
CA PRO A 95 52.37 31.76 12.00
C PRO A 95 52.37 32.69 10.77
N GLN A 96 51.18 33.03 10.28
CA GLN A 96 50.96 34.04 9.26
C GLN A 96 50.36 35.26 9.92
N ASN A 97 50.95 36.44 9.68
CA ASN A 97 50.52 37.75 10.19
C ASN A 97 49.23 38.26 9.51
N THR A 98 48.22 37.41 9.36
CA THR A 98 46.92 37.78 8.82
C THR A 98 45.92 37.88 9.95
N VAL A 99 45.60 39.13 10.31
CA VAL A 99 44.49 39.48 11.21
C VAL A 99 43.20 39.11 10.49
N VAL A 100 42.67 37.92 10.77
CA VAL A 100 41.33 37.53 10.32
C VAL A 100 40.35 37.95 11.41
N GLU A 101 39.34 38.73 11.03
CA GLU A 101 38.29 39.22 11.93
C GLU A 101 37.60 38.08 12.67
N ALA A 102 37.50 38.25 13.99
CA ALA A 102 36.84 37.35 14.91
C ALA A 102 35.33 37.35 14.66
N GLY A 103 34.87 36.47 13.76
CA GLY A 103 33.51 35.98 13.81
C GLY A 103 33.37 35.17 15.10
N THR A 104 32.79 35.79 16.13
CA THR A 104 32.36 35.14 17.37
C THR A 104 31.25 34.15 17.03
N LEU A 105 31.64 32.97 16.53
CA LEU A 105 30.72 31.87 16.36
C LEU A 105 30.34 31.37 17.74
N ASP A 106 29.06 31.52 18.04
CA ASP A 106 28.44 31.11 19.29
C ASP A 106 28.64 29.60 19.49
N LEU A 107 29.35 29.23 20.56
CA LEU A 107 29.64 27.84 20.90
C LEU A 107 28.35 27.07 21.24
N ASP A 108 27.33 27.78 21.74
CA ASP A 108 26.03 27.19 22.06
C ASP A 108 25.27 26.76 20.78
N ALA A 109 25.58 27.38 19.64
CA ALA A 109 24.98 27.05 18.34
C ALA A 109 25.52 25.72 17.73
N LEU A 110 26.57 25.12 18.30
CA LEU A 110 27.07 23.80 17.87
C LEU A 110 26.33 22.64 18.53
N THR A 111 25.92 22.84 19.80
CA THR A 111 25.27 21.80 20.62
C THR A 111 23.75 21.83 20.52
N THR A 112 23.20 22.86 19.87
CA THR A 112 21.76 23.05 19.68
C THR A 112 21.39 23.00 18.20
N THR A 113 20.14 22.64 17.92
CA THR A 113 19.55 22.67 16.57
C THR A 113 18.13 23.20 16.65
N ASN A 114 17.63 23.77 15.55
CA ASN A 114 16.22 24.05 15.42
C ASN A 114 15.49 22.77 14.98
N VAL A 115 14.30 22.56 15.54
CA VAL A 115 13.49 21.37 15.29
C VAL A 115 12.09 21.82 14.87
N GLU A 116 11.66 21.38 13.70
CA GLU A 116 10.27 21.48 13.27
C GLU A 116 9.52 20.22 13.69
N PHE A 117 8.50 20.37 14.52
CA PHE A 117 7.58 19.30 14.89
C PHE A 117 6.42 19.27 13.90
N GLN A 118 6.19 18.13 13.27
CA GLN A 118 5.02 17.86 12.43
C GLN A 118 4.18 16.74 13.07
N LEU A 119 2.93 17.07 13.38
CA LEU A 119 2.03 16.22 14.17
C LEU A 119 0.75 16.01 13.36
N ASN A 120 0.24 14.78 13.30
CA ASN A 120 -1.10 14.57 12.75
C ASN A 120 -2.16 15.03 13.75
N VAL A 121 -3.14 15.80 13.26
CA VAL A 121 -4.27 16.28 14.05
C VAL A 121 -5.58 15.88 13.36
N LEU A 122 -6.61 15.59 14.16
CA LEU A 122 -7.93 15.26 13.63
C LEU A 122 -8.74 16.55 13.39
N SER A 123 -8.28 17.34 12.42
CA SER A 123 -8.87 18.63 12.05
C SER A 123 -8.79 18.89 10.54
N THR A 124 -9.39 19.99 10.07
CA THR A 124 -9.31 20.42 8.66
C THR A 124 -7.88 20.67 8.17
N GLU A 125 -6.96 21.02 9.07
CA GLU A 125 -5.56 21.33 8.74
C GLU A 125 -4.72 20.06 8.56
N LYS A 126 -5.16 18.92 9.15
CA LYS A 126 -4.57 17.57 9.11
C LYS A 126 -3.16 17.45 9.72
N ILE A 127 -2.32 18.46 9.59
CA ILE A 127 -0.95 18.53 10.08
C ILE A 127 -0.77 19.82 10.88
N LEU A 128 -0.33 19.69 12.12
CA LEU A 128 0.19 20.78 12.95
C LEU A 128 1.71 20.86 12.75
N SER A 129 2.22 22.00 12.30
CA SER A 129 3.66 22.28 12.20
C SER A 129 4.06 23.40 13.16
N HIS A 130 5.11 23.18 13.95
CA HIS A 130 5.68 24.17 14.87
C HIS A 130 7.20 24.08 14.91
N VAL A 131 7.89 25.22 14.86
CA VAL A 131 9.37 25.26 14.88
C VAL A 131 9.86 25.72 16.24
N GLU A 132 10.50 24.79 16.95
CA GLU A 132 11.18 25.03 18.22
C GLU A 132 12.66 25.38 17.96
N ARG A 133 13.15 26.48 18.52
CA ARG A 133 14.52 26.95 18.30
C ARG A 133 15.44 26.58 19.46
N GLY A 134 16.70 26.30 19.14
CA GLY A 134 17.75 26.07 20.16
C GLY A 134 17.56 24.78 20.97
N VAL A 135 17.01 23.73 20.37
CA VAL A 135 16.83 22.43 21.02
C VAL A 135 18.20 21.75 21.18
N PRO A 136 18.63 21.38 22.40
CA PRO A 136 19.90 20.69 22.60
C PRO A 136 19.93 19.35 21.87
N LEU A 137 21.02 19.04 21.16
CA LEU A 137 21.25 17.76 20.49
C LEU A 137 21.33 16.58 21.48
N SER A 138 21.59 16.86 22.76
CA SER A 138 21.54 15.88 23.85
C SER A 138 20.13 15.60 24.36
N SER A 139 19.09 16.28 23.84
CA SER A 139 17.70 16.06 24.26
C SER A 139 17.26 14.64 23.90
N THR A 140 16.64 13.97 24.87
CA THR A 140 16.10 12.62 24.70
C THR A 140 14.80 12.65 23.90
N LEU A 141 14.45 11.51 23.31
CA LEU A 141 13.18 11.31 22.62
C LEU A 141 11.99 11.55 23.54
N SER A 142 12.09 11.17 24.82
CA SER A 142 11.09 11.48 25.85
C SER A 142 10.81 12.98 25.96
N LYS A 143 11.85 13.81 26.07
CA LYS A 143 11.71 15.26 26.15
C LYS A 143 11.10 15.86 24.88
N LEU A 144 11.50 15.36 23.71
CA LEU A 144 10.93 15.78 22.42
C LEU A 144 9.46 15.40 22.30
N ARG A 145 9.08 14.21 22.80
CA ARG A 145 7.69 13.74 22.87
C ARG A 145 6.87 14.62 23.81
N ASP A 146 7.42 15.01 24.97
CA ASP A 146 6.72 15.89 25.91
C ASP A 146 6.45 17.27 25.31
N THR A 147 7.42 17.84 24.58
CA THR A 147 7.23 19.09 23.82
C THR A 147 6.16 18.91 22.75
N ALA A 148 6.22 17.84 21.96
CA ALA A 148 5.21 17.53 20.95
C ALA A 148 3.81 17.37 21.56
N LEU A 149 3.71 16.72 22.73
CA LEU A 149 2.47 16.50 23.45
C LEU A 149 1.87 17.81 23.94
N GLN A 150 2.69 18.71 24.48
CA GLN A 150 2.25 20.04 24.89
C GLN A 150 1.66 20.82 23.71
N LEU A 151 2.32 20.76 22.54
CA LEU A 151 1.87 21.45 21.32
C LEU A 151 0.53 20.90 20.81
N VAL A 152 0.37 19.57 20.80
CA VAL A 152 -0.91 18.96 20.43
C VAL A 152 -1.99 19.36 21.44
N ASN A 153 -1.77 19.18 22.74
CA ASN A 153 -2.79 19.50 23.74
C ASN A 153 -3.19 20.98 23.71
N GLU A 154 -2.25 21.90 23.46
CA GLU A 154 -2.57 23.32 23.27
C GLU A 154 -3.44 23.54 22.02
N TYR A 155 -3.11 22.91 20.91
CA TYR A 155 -3.90 22.97 19.68
C TYR A 155 -5.31 22.39 19.89
N GLU A 156 -5.40 21.20 20.48
CA GLU A 156 -6.64 20.46 20.67
C GLU A 156 -7.62 21.21 21.60
N ASN A 157 -7.09 21.98 22.57
CA ASN A 157 -7.85 22.81 23.51
C ASN A 157 -8.24 24.20 22.95
N THR A 158 -7.49 24.75 21.98
CA THR A 158 -7.71 26.12 21.48
C THR A 158 -8.36 26.18 20.10
N ALA A 159 -8.21 25.14 19.27
CA ALA A 159 -8.65 25.15 17.88
C ALA A 159 -10.18 24.96 17.76
N LEU A 160 -10.85 25.96 17.17
CA LEU A 160 -12.31 25.96 16.94
C LEU A 160 -12.81 24.87 15.97
N LYS A 161 -11.92 24.28 15.16
CA LYS A 161 -12.24 23.27 14.13
C LYS A 161 -11.69 21.89 14.44
N ASN A 162 -11.36 21.66 15.70
CA ASN A 162 -10.88 20.37 16.16
C ASN A 162 -12.02 19.36 16.26
N ILE A 163 -11.84 18.19 15.66
CA ILE A 163 -12.80 17.08 15.67
C ILE A 163 -12.35 15.95 16.63
N CYS A 164 -11.17 16.03 17.24
CA CYS A 164 -10.74 15.07 18.25
C CYS A 164 -11.56 15.20 19.54
N GLY A 165 -11.99 14.05 20.07
CA GLY A 165 -12.65 13.94 21.37
C GLY A 165 -11.65 13.87 22.53
N VAL A 166 -10.40 13.49 22.26
CA VAL A 166 -9.31 13.50 23.25
C VAL A 166 -8.72 14.91 23.29
N LYS A 167 -8.95 15.63 24.40
CA LYS A 167 -8.43 17.00 24.59
C LYS A 167 -7.05 17.01 25.25
N ASP A 168 -6.78 16.01 26.07
CA ASP A 168 -5.54 15.82 26.78
C ASP A 168 -4.94 14.47 26.37
N HIS A 169 -4.13 14.49 25.31
CA HIS A 169 -3.37 13.33 24.89
C HIS A 169 -2.29 12.98 25.93
N THR A 170 -1.90 11.71 25.92
CA THR A 170 -0.83 11.16 26.77
C THR A 170 0.30 10.58 25.92
N GLY A 171 1.44 10.26 26.56
CA GLY A 171 2.58 9.67 25.86
C GLY A 171 2.28 8.35 25.12
N ASP A 172 1.26 7.62 25.57
CA ASP A 172 0.82 6.34 24.99
C ASP A 172 0.04 6.52 23.67
N ASP A 173 -0.43 7.73 23.38
CA ASP A 173 -1.13 8.02 22.13
C ASP A 173 -0.17 8.11 20.94
N PHE A 174 1.14 8.22 21.17
CA PHE A 174 2.14 8.23 20.12
C PHE A 174 2.37 6.82 19.57
N VAL A 175 1.96 6.60 18.33
CA VAL A 175 2.05 5.31 17.61
C VAL A 175 3.33 5.21 16.78
N GLY A 176 3.91 6.35 16.39
CA GLY A 176 5.06 6.35 15.49
C GLY A 176 5.84 7.65 15.49
N PHE A 177 7.10 7.53 15.09
CA PHE A 177 8.07 8.61 15.02
C PHE A 177 8.89 8.48 13.73
N ASN A 178 9.14 9.59 13.06
CA ASN A 178 10.00 9.64 11.90
C ASN A 178 10.76 10.95 11.82
N VAL A 179 11.86 10.93 11.07
CA VAL A 179 12.68 12.11 10.81
C VAL A 179 12.82 12.27 9.31
N ALA A 180 12.58 13.49 8.83
CA ALA A 180 12.73 13.80 7.41
C ALA A 180 14.14 13.42 6.92
N GLY A 181 14.22 12.56 5.90
CA GLY A 181 15.48 12.03 5.36
C GLY A 181 15.85 10.60 5.79
N LYS A 182 15.15 10.01 6.77
CA LYS A 182 15.27 8.58 7.08
C LYS A 182 14.18 7.76 6.38
N SER A 183 14.54 6.58 5.88
CA SER A 183 13.65 5.72 5.09
C SER A 183 12.77 4.78 5.92
N GLN A 184 13.05 4.63 7.22
CA GLN A 184 12.31 3.72 8.09
C GLN A 184 11.74 4.49 9.30
N PRO A 185 10.40 4.56 9.44
CA PRO A 185 9.80 5.10 10.64
C PRO A 185 10.04 4.16 11.82
N MET A 186 10.20 4.76 13.01
CA MET A 186 10.31 4.05 14.28
C MET A 186 8.91 3.89 14.86
N THR A 187 8.50 2.65 15.13
CA THR A 187 7.28 2.39 15.90
C THR A 187 7.56 2.68 17.38
N LEU A 188 6.77 3.57 17.97
CA LEU A 188 6.84 3.84 19.39
C LEU A 188 5.89 2.86 20.08
N SER A 189 6.43 2.02 20.96
CA SER A 189 5.62 1.15 21.82
C SER A 189 5.67 1.72 23.24
N PRO A 190 4.56 1.69 23.99
CA PRO A 190 4.57 2.16 25.37
C PRO A 190 5.58 1.34 26.19
N GLY A 191 6.55 2.02 26.79
CA GLY A 191 7.60 1.41 27.61
C GLY A 191 8.81 0.84 26.86
N SER A 192 9.06 1.20 25.60
CA SER A 192 10.27 0.76 24.88
C SER A 192 11.53 1.52 25.30
N ASP A 193 12.69 0.83 25.25
CA ASP A 193 14.06 1.37 25.47
C ASP A 193 14.43 2.55 24.54
N SER A 194 13.55 2.96 23.63
CA SER A 194 13.73 4.06 22.69
C SER A 194 13.68 5.45 23.34
N ASP A 195 13.11 5.58 24.54
CA ASP A 195 12.89 6.88 25.18
C ASP A 195 14.20 7.57 25.60
N ASP A 196 15.27 6.79 25.77
CA ASP A 196 16.61 7.28 26.10
C ASP A 196 17.45 7.70 24.88
N LEU A 197 16.94 7.49 23.66
CA LEU A 197 17.62 7.90 22.43
C LEU A 197 17.76 9.43 22.38
N LYS A 198 18.99 9.91 22.19
CA LYS A 198 19.28 11.34 22.06
C LYS A 198 19.05 11.82 20.63
N LEU A 199 18.72 13.11 20.49
CA LEU A 199 18.51 13.75 19.19
C LEU A 199 19.74 13.61 18.27
N CYS A 200 20.96 13.70 18.79
CA CYS A 200 22.18 13.47 18.02
C CYS A 200 22.26 12.04 17.45
N ASP A 201 21.84 11.02 18.19
CA ASP A 201 21.84 9.63 17.74
C ASP A 201 20.70 9.34 16.77
N ILE A 202 19.55 10.00 16.98
CA ILE A 202 18.42 9.98 16.05
C ILE A 202 18.79 10.63 14.72
N LEU A 203 19.49 11.76 14.71
CA LEU A 203 19.94 12.42 13.48
C LEU A 203 21.19 11.77 12.89
N GLY A 204 21.95 11.04 13.72
CA GLY A 204 23.24 10.45 13.36
C GLY A 204 24.38 11.49 13.26
N ILE A 205 24.21 12.70 13.80
CA ILE A 205 25.18 13.80 13.70
C ILE A 205 25.57 14.28 15.09
N ASP A 206 26.84 14.69 15.26
CA ASP A 206 27.34 15.16 16.55
C ASP A 206 27.18 16.69 16.74
N PHE A 207 26.97 17.43 15.64
CA PHE A 207 26.73 18.88 15.65
C PHE A 207 25.83 19.32 14.48
N ALA A 208 25.14 20.45 14.64
CA ALA A 208 24.23 20.98 13.62
C ALA A 208 24.97 21.59 12.41
N PRO A 209 24.49 21.38 11.16
CA PRO A 209 25.16 21.87 9.95
C PRO A 209 25.17 23.40 9.87
N ASN A 210 24.07 24.04 10.29
CA ASN A 210 23.89 25.49 10.32
C ASN A 210 23.08 25.91 11.56
N ASP A 211 23.13 27.18 11.95
CA ASP A 211 22.44 27.76 13.12
C ASP A 211 20.99 28.17 12.80
N VAL A 212 20.73 28.55 11.55
CA VAL A 212 19.40 28.95 11.06
C VAL A 212 18.59 27.77 10.51
N ASP A 213 19.26 26.68 10.14
CA ASP A 213 18.59 25.53 9.54
C ASP A 213 17.88 24.67 10.61
N HIS A 214 16.86 23.92 10.20
CA HIS A 214 16.08 23.04 11.09
C HIS A 214 15.99 21.62 10.53
N CYS A 215 15.85 20.65 11.43
CA CYS A 215 15.45 19.28 11.09
C CYS A 215 13.97 19.08 11.41
N THR A 216 13.28 18.24 10.65
CA THR A 216 11.84 17.98 10.85
C THR A 216 11.63 16.62 11.51
N LEU A 217 10.96 16.63 12.67
CA LEU A 217 10.53 15.46 13.42
C LEU A 217 9.03 15.29 13.23
N MET A 218 8.63 14.09 12.81
CA MET A 218 7.24 13.76 12.52
C MET A 218 6.74 12.76 13.54
N PHE A 219 5.65 13.09 14.22
CA PHE A 219 5.03 12.22 15.21
C PHE A 219 3.63 11.80 14.75
N LYS A 220 3.35 10.52 14.90
CA LYS A 220 2.02 9.93 14.67
C LYS A 220 1.31 9.71 16.00
N LEU A 221 0.20 10.39 16.20
CA LEU A 221 -0.71 10.23 17.32
C LEU A 221 -1.95 9.45 16.91
N LYS A 222 -2.47 8.68 17.85
CA LYS A 222 -3.77 8.05 17.79
C LYS A 222 -4.81 9.05 18.29
N HIS A 223 -5.80 9.32 17.45
CA HIS A 223 -6.94 10.17 17.78
C HIS A 223 -8.17 9.31 18.04
N ASP A 224 -9.04 9.75 18.94
CA ASP A 224 -10.32 9.09 19.25
C ASP A 224 -11.42 10.14 19.47
N GLN A 225 -12.68 9.72 19.32
CA GLN A 225 -13.87 10.55 19.48
C GLN A 225 -14.83 9.98 20.54
N ASN A 226 -14.31 9.45 21.65
CA ASN A 226 -15.16 8.90 22.71
C ASN A 226 -15.90 10.02 23.48
N LEU A 227 -17.08 10.40 22.97
CA LEU A 227 -18.05 11.22 23.69
C LEU A 227 -19.15 10.30 24.24
N GLU A 228 -19.31 10.31 25.57
CA GLU A 228 -20.40 9.61 26.23
C GLU A 228 -21.75 10.20 25.78
N ASN A 229 -22.70 9.34 25.38
CA ASN A 229 -24.07 9.66 24.93
C ASN A 229 -24.26 10.22 23.51
N ALA A 230 -23.27 10.16 22.63
CA ALA A 230 -23.41 10.63 21.26
C ALA A 230 -23.70 9.50 20.24
N VAL A 231 -24.39 9.83 19.14
CA VAL A 231 -24.71 8.87 18.07
C VAL A 231 -23.44 8.61 17.28
N SER A 232 -23.04 7.35 17.14
CA SER A 232 -21.89 6.97 16.31
C SER A 232 -22.34 6.43 14.96
N ILE A 233 -21.71 6.92 13.91
CA ILE A 233 -21.82 6.42 12.55
C ILE A 233 -20.60 5.56 12.27
N GLU A 234 -20.82 4.36 11.75
CA GLU A 234 -19.79 3.47 11.24
C GLU A 234 -19.70 3.63 9.72
N PHE A 235 -18.48 3.82 9.21
CA PHE A 235 -18.21 3.95 7.79
C PHE A 235 -17.84 2.61 7.18
N VAL A 236 -18.53 2.26 6.11
CA VAL A 236 -18.24 1.09 5.27
C VAL A 236 -17.67 1.61 3.96
N SER A 237 -16.39 1.40 3.72
CA SER A 237 -15.72 1.83 2.50
C SER A 237 -14.91 0.69 1.92
N ASP A 238 -14.77 0.67 0.59
CA ASP A 238 -13.85 -0.23 -0.09
C ASP A 238 -12.38 0.15 0.17
N VAL A 239 -12.15 1.36 0.70
CA VAL A 239 -10.83 1.86 1.05
C VAL A 239 -10.59 1.83 2.57
N THR A 240 -9.34 1.58 2.96
CA THR A 240 -8.91 1.58 4.36
C THR A 240 -8.88 3.00 4.95
N LEU A 241 -9.82 3.28 5.86
CA LEU A 241 -9.83 4.49 6.68
C LEU A 241 -9.00 4.26 7.96
N SER A 242 -8.25 5.27 8.43
CA SER A 242 -7.52 5.17 9.70
C SER A 242 -8.45 5.10 10.91
N MET A 243 -9.68 5.59 10.74
CA MET A 243 -10.76 5.56 11.72
C MET A 243 -12.06 5.33 10.97
N ASN A 244 -12.79 4.26 11.34
CA ASN A 244 -13.99 3.81 10.66
C ASN A 244 -15.28 4.23 11.36
N LYS A 245 -15.19 5.05 12.41
CA LYS A 245 -16.35 5.57 13.14
C LYS A 245 -16.22 7.07 13.32
N MET A 246 -17.33 7.78 13.29
CA MET A 246 -17.41 9.18 13.68
C MET A 246 -18.55 9.36 14.66
N VAL A 247 -18.30 10.16 15.68
CA VAL A 247 -19.36 10.60 16.58
C VAL A 247 -20.01 11.85 16.02
N VAL A 248 -21.34 11.84 15.93
CA VAL A 248 -22.13 12.93 15.36
C VAL A 248 -23.13 13.50 16.36
N THR A 249 -23.35 14.81 16.26
CA THR A 249 -24.30 15.56 17.06
C THR A 249 -25.49 16.00 16.19
N ALA A 250 -26.54 16.56 16.83
CA ALA A 250 -27.72 17.09 16.14
C ALA A 250 -27.43 18.24 15.17
N ASP A 251 -26.25 18.84 15.26
CA ASP A 251 -25.82 19.95 14.40
C ASP A 251 -24.78 19.53 13.36
N THR A 252 -24.29 18.28 13.42
CA THR A 252 -23.29 17.80 12.47
C THR A 252 -23.84 17.77 11.05
N THR A 253 -23.16 18.48 10.15
CA THR A 253 -23.56 18.58 8.75
C THR A 253 -22.97 17.45 7.91
N VAL A 254 -23.61 17.15 6.77
CA VAL A 254 -23.08 16.16 5.81
C VAL A 254 -21.70 16.59 5.28
N LEU A 255 -21.45 17.90 5.17
CA LEU A 255 -20.14 18.43 4.76
C LEU A 255 -19.05 18.14 5.80
N GLU A 256 -19.33 18.33 7.08
CA GLU A 256 -18.38 18.01 8.17
C GLU A 256 -18.06 16.52 8.21
N VAL A 257 -19.03 15.65 7.94
CA VAL A 257 -18.79 14.20 7.82
C VAL A 257 -17.87 13.89 6.64
N LYS A 258 -18.04 14.58 5.51
CA LYS A 258 -17.13 14.45 4.36
C LYS A 258 -15.73 14.98 4.68
N GLU A 259 -15.61 16.10 5.38
CA GLU A 259 -14.33 16.65 5.83
C GLU A 259 -13.62 15.71 6.82
N PHE A 260 -14.37 15.09 7.72
CA PHE A 260 -13.87 14.04 8.60
C PHE A 260 -13.31 12.88 7.79
N ILE A 261 -14.08 12.34 6.82
CA ILE A 261 -13.61 11.29 5.91
C ILE A 261 -12.34 11.74 5.19
N CYS A 262 -12.27 12.97 4.68
CA CYS A 262 -11.05 13.49 4.06
C CYS A 262 -9.84 13.53 5.01
N SER A 263 -10.06 13.61 6.32
CA SER A 263 -9.01 13.67 7.35
C SER A 263 -8.56 12.27 7.80
N VAL A 264 -9.49 11.32 7.89
CA VAL A 264 -9.20 9.91 8.26
C VAL A 264 -8.91 9.01 7.06
N TYR A 265 -9.17 9.49 5.85
CA TYR A 265 -8.81 8.79 4.62
C TYR A 265 -7.31 8.83 4.48
N ALA A 266 -6.71 7.69 4.82
CA ALA A 266 -5.29 7.50 4.86
C ALA A 266 -4.69 7.41 3.47
N HIS A 267 -5.08 8.16 2.44
CA HIS A 267 -4.37 8.17 1.13
C HIS A 267 -4.29 9.54 0.46
N ALA A 268 -4.77 10.64 1.08
CA ALA A 268 -5.02 11.83 0.27
C ALA A 268 -4.61 13.19 0.86
N LEU A 269 -3.52 13.71 0.29
CA LEU A 269 -3.29 15.15 0.14
C LEU A 269 -4.25 15.82 -0.87
N ARG A 270 -5.06 15.03 -1.60
CA ARG A 270 -5.89 15.52 -2.72
C ARG A 270 -7.38 15.24 -2.62
N LEU A 271 -7.85 14.52 -1.59
CA LEU A 271 -9.27 14.23 -1.44
C LEU A 271 -9.97 15.45 -0.90
N ALA A 272 -10.86 16.01 -1.70
CA ALA A 272 -11.74 17.08 -1.28
C ALA A 272 -13.12 16.52 -0.95
N PRO A 273 -13.94 17.24 -0.17
CA PRO A 273 -15.29 16.77 0.20
C PRO A 273 -16.18 16.42 -1.00
N TYR A 274 -15.95 17.05 -2.16
CA TYR A 274 -16.71 16.78 -3.38
C TYR A 274 -16.41 15.40 -4.01
N ASP A 275 -15.24 14.81 -3.71
CA ASP A 275 -14.87 13.48 -4.19
C ASP A 275 -15.52 12.37 -3.37
N VAL A 276 -16.01 12.70 -2.17
CA VAL A 276 -16.63 11.75 -1.22
C VAL A 276 -18.15 11.74 -1.40
N LYS A 277 -18.70 10.54 -1.65
CA LYS A 277 -20.13 10.28 -1.64
C LYS A 277 -20.49 9.43 -0.43
N LEU A 278 -21.52 9.87 0.29
CA LEU A 278 -22.03 9.20 1.48
C LEU A 278 -23.39 8.60 1.16
N ILE A 279 -23.56 7.30 1.38
CA ILE A 279 -24.78 6.55 1.03
C ILE A 279 -25.28 5.80 2.26
N TYR A 280 -26.53 6.02 2.65
CA TYR A 280 -27.18 5.34 3.77
C TYR A 280 -28.45 4.65 3.29
N LYS A 281 -28.57 3.33 3.51
CA LYS A 281 -29.72 2.52 3.08
C LYS A 281 -30.12 2.73 1.60
N GLY A 282 -29.13 2.92 0.73
CA GLY A 282 -29.33 3.17 -0.71
C GLY A 282 -29.66 4.63 -1.08
N GLN A 283 -29.77 5.54 -0.12
CA GLN A 283 -29.99 6.97 -0.35
C GLN A 283 -28.67 7.75 -0.29
N LEU A 284 -28.44 8.62 -1.27
CA LEU A 284 -27.32 9.55 -1.26
C LEU A 284 -27.58 10.71 -0.28
N LEU A 285 -26.65 10.96 0.62
CA LEU A 285 -26.71 12.11 1.53
C LEU A 285 -26.24 13.36 0.79
N HIS A 286 -27.15 14.34 0.66
CA HIS A 286 -26.85 15.61 0.00
C HIS A 286 -26.23 16.60 0.99
N GLU A 287 -25.29 17.43 0.52
CA GLU A 287 -24.65 18.46 1.35
C GLU A 287 -25.61 19.59 1.72
N ASN A 288 -26.49 19.94 0.80
CA ASN A 288 -27.48 20.99 0.97
C ASN A 288 -28.88 20.40 0.77
N ASN A 289 -29.83 20.85 1.58
CA ASN A 289 -31.23 20.50 1.38
C ASN A 289 -31.82 21.25 0.18
N TYR A 290 -33.08 20.96 -0.18
CA TYR A 290 -33.78 21.60 -1.31
C TYR A 290 -33.91 23.14 -1.15
N ALA A 291 -33.77 23.67 0.07
CA ALA A 291 -33.76 25.10 0.36
C ALA A 291 -32.36 25.74 0.26
N GLY A 292 -31.31 24.96 -0.01
CA GLY A 292 -29.93 25.43 -0.14
C GLY A 292 -29.19 25.66 1.17
N SER A 293 -29.76 25.24 2.31
CA SER A 293 -29.09 25.23 3.63
C SER A 293 -28.36 23.90 3.87
N PRO A 294 -27.29 23.90 4.68
CA PRO A 294 -26.51 22.68 4.93
C PRO A 294 -27.39 21.61 5.57
N SER A 295 -27.36 20.42 4.98
CA SER A 295 -28.08 19.24 5.45
C SER A 295 -27.40 18.67 6.68
N LYS A 296 -28.18 18.34 7.70
CA LYS A 296 -27.71 17.67 8.91
C LYS A 296 -27.68 16.17 8.70
N VAL A 297 -26.64 15.48 9.17
CA VAL A 297 -26.49 14.04 8.90
C VAL A 297 -27.59 13.21 9.57
N LEU A 298 -28.02 13.61 10.77
CA LEU A 298 -29.07 12.95 11.53
C LEU A 298 -30.48 13.18 10.96
N GLU A 299 -30.66 14.07 9.97
CA GLU A 299 -31.92 14.13 9.21
C GLU A 299 -32.10 12.92 8.29
N TYR A 300 -31.00 12.30 7.86
CA TYR A 300 -31.00 11.10 7.00
C TYR A 300 -30.89 9.81 7.81
N ILE A 301 -30.23 9.86 8.97
CA ILE A 301 -29.93 8.70 9.78
C ILE A 301 -30.91 8.62 10.95
N SER A 302 -31.90 7.74 10.83
CA SER A 302 -32.91 7.51 11.87
C SER A 302 -32.44 6.57 12.99
N ASP A 303 -31.36 5.82 12.78
CA ASP A 303 -30.91 4.78 13.71
C ASP A 303 -29.87 5.37 14.68
N SER A 304 -30.20 5.43 15.96
CA SER A 304 -29.37 6.06 17.00
C SER A 304 -28.18 5.21 17.47
N ARG A 305 -28.08 3.94 17.03
CA ARG A 305 -26.99 3.03 17.38
C ARG A 305 -26.53 2.25 16.14
N ASN A 306 -25.23 2.32 15.84
CA ASN A 306 -24.55 1.57 14.77
C ASN A 306 -25.08 1.86 13.35
N ALA A 307 -25.35 3.12 13.03
CA ALA A 307 -25.71 3.49 11.66
C ALA A 307 -24.52 3.26 10.73
N LYS A 308 -24.69 2.44 9.70
CA LYS A 308 -23.65 2.16 8.70
C LYS A 308 -23.83 3.04 7.47
N VAL A 309 -22.88 3.95 7.24
CA VAL A 309 -22.84 4.82 6.06
C VAL A 309 -21.78 4.30 5.10
N HIS A 310 -22.21 3.97 3.88
CA HIS A 310 -21.30 3.59 2.82
C HIS A 310 -20.58 4.83 2.28
N VAL A 311 -19.26 4.75 2.21
CA VAL A 311 -18.39 5.83 1.73
C VAL A 311 -17.79 5.40 0.40
N GLN A 312 -18.20 6.07 -0.66
CA GLN A 312 -17.65 5.90 -2.00
C GLN A 312 -16.76 7.10 -2.32
N VAL A 313 -15.49 6.84 -2.63
CA VAL A 313 -14.53 7.85 -3.07
C VAL A 313 -14.48 7.83 -4.59
N SER A 314 -14.69 8.96 -5.24
CA SER A 314 -14.83 9.05 -6.70
C SER A 314 -13.49 9.00 -7.45
N GLN A 315 -12.38 9.21 -6.75
CA GLN A 315 -11.02 9.08 -7.28
C GLN A 315 -10.34 7.89 -6.61
N ASP A 316 -10.41 6.72 -7.25
CA ASP A 316 -9.65 5.56 -6.82
C ASP A 316 -8.17 5.78 -7.12
N TYR A 317 -7.41 6.26 -6.13
CA TYR A 317 -5.98 6.04 -6.10
C TYR A 317 -5.73 4.59 -5.70
N ASN A 318 -5.79 3.70 -6.69
CA ASN A 318 -5.42 2.28 -6.55
C ASN A 318 -3.88 2.14 -6.47
N GLU A 319 -3.24 2.79 -5.50
CA GLU A 319 -1.87 2.44 -5.12
C GLU A 319 -1.95 1.53 -3.88
N PRO A 320 -1.58 0.25 -4.00
CA PRO A 320 -1.49 -0.64 -2.85
C PRO A 320 -0.30 -0.20 -1.99
N GLY A 321 -0.58 0.59 -0.96
CA GLY A 321 0.40 1.11 -0.02
C GLY A 321 -0.20 1.18 1.39
N PRO A 322 0.63 1.25 2.44
CA PRO A 322 0.18 1.13 3.83
C PRO A 322 -0.71 2.30 4.34
N GLY A 323 -1.00 3.29 3.50
CA GLY A 323 -1.74 4.51 3.78
C GLY A 323 -0.83 5.75 3.87
N PHE A 324 -1.30 6.92 3.42
CA PHE A 324 -0.79 8.29 3.53
C PHE A 324 0.08 8.53 4.73
N TRP A 325 -0.34 8.21 5.95
CA TRP A 325 0.52 8.42 7.11
C TRP A 325 1.76 7.55 7.03
N SER A 326 1.61 6.23 6.89
CA SER A 326 2.76 5.32 6.69
C SER A 326 3.56 5.62 5.43
N GLU A 327 2.95 6.20 4.40
CA GLU A 327 3.61 6.52 3.14
C GLU A 327 4.40 7.83 3.22
N LEU A 328 3.84 8.85 3.90
CA LEU A 328 4.52 10.06 4.35
C LEU A 328 5.67 9.72 5.29
N PHE A 329 5.46 8.72 6.16
CA PHE A 329 6.49 8.16 7.04
C PHE A 329 7.56 7.34 6.30
N SER A 330 7.22 6.68 5.18
CA SER A 330 8.22 5.94 4.40
C SER A 330 8.91 6.77 3.32
N ASN A 331 8.25 7.83 2.80
CA ASN A 331 8.65 8.61 1.62
C ASN A 331 8.28 10.10 1.76
N SER A 332 8.86 10.82 2.73
CA SER A 332 8.59 12.26 2.96
C SER A 332 8.81 13.14 1.71
N ASP A 333 9.80 12.81 0.88
CA ASP A 333 10.19 13.60 -0.30
C ASP A 333 9.11 13.60 -1.40
N ARG A 334 8.28 12.55 -1.47
CA ARG A 334 7.16 12.45 -2.42
C ARG A 334 6.08 13.51 -2.15
N PHE A 335 6.05 14.10 -0.95
CA PHE A 335 4.93 14.90 -0.46
C PHE A 335 5.29 16.34 -0.07
N SER A 336 6.48 16.82 -0.43
CA SER A 336 6.98 18.19 -0.16
C SER A 336 6.06 19.33 -0.65
N PHE A 337 5.12 19.07 -1.57
CA PHE A 337 4.12 20.04 -2.02
C PHE A 337 2.90 20.20 -1.08
N ALA A 338 2.74 19.33 -0.08
CA ALA A 338 1.62 19.37 0.87
C ALA A 338 1.62 20.63 1.76
N GLU A 339 2.81 21.11 2.10
CA GLU A 339 3.03 22.26 3.00
C GLU A 339 2.45 23.56 2.43
N ALA A 340 2.27 23.65 1.11
CA ALA A 340 1.79 24.86 0.43
C ALA A 340 0.34 25.26 0.76
N ARG A 341 -0.47 24.39 1.39
CA ARG A 341 -1.85 24.72 1.79
C ARG A 341 -2.00 25.31 3.19
N GLY A 342 -1.04 25.08 4.09
CA GLY A 342 -1.12 25.59 5.48
C GLY A 342 -0.78 27.07 5.65
N GLY A 343 -0.13 27.68 4.65
CA GLY A 343 0.41 29.05 4.75
C GLY A 343 -0.38 30.17 4.07
N GLN A 344 -1.48 29.87 3.35
CA GLN A 344 -2.27 30.90 2.66
C GLN A 344 -3.74 30.84 3.07
N GLY A 345 -4.09 31.73 3.99
CA GLY A 345 -5.45 31.94 4.46
C GLY A 345 -6.44 32.21 3.32
N GLY A 346 -7.55 31.47 3.37
CA GLY A 346 -8.90 31.85 2.99
C GLY A 346 -9.11 32.69 1.72
N SER A 347 -9.47 32.04 0.62
CA SER A 347 -10.54 32.49 -0.29
C SER A 347 -10.82 31.44 -1.37
N PHE A 348 -11.67 30.47 -1.07
CA PHE A 348 -12.36 29.68 -2.10
C PHE A 348 -13.77 29.32 -1.62
N ALA A 349 -14.56 30.35 -1.36
CA ALA A 349 -16.01 30.23 -1.30
C ALA A 349 -16.62 31.55 -1.78
N SER A 350 -16.78 31.70 -3.09
CA SER A 350 -17.85 32.55 -3.60
C SER A 350 -18.36 32.02 -4.94
N ARG A 351 -19.60 31.51 -4.87
CA ARG A 351 -20.52 31.31 -5.99
C ARG A 351 -20.45 32.48 -6.97
N ARG A 352 -20.47 32.18 -8.27
CA ARG A 352 -21.22 32.98 -9.26
C ARG A 352 -22.03 32.06 -10.15
N GLY A 353 -23.28 31.91 -9.74
CA GLY A 353 -24.37 31.71 -10.69
C GLY A 353 -24.48 32.96 -11.58
N SER A 354 -24.86 32.69 -12.82
CA SER A 354 -25.21 33.63 -13.86
C SER A 354 -26.42 34.48 -13.48
N ASP A 355 -26.24 35.81 -13.50
CA ASP A 355 -27.28 36.78 -13.85
C ASP A 355 -26.62 37.97 -14.59
N PRO A 356 -27.29 38.59 -15.58
CA PRO A 356 -26.67 39.51 -16.55
C PRO A 356 -26.56 40.96 -16.02
N PRO A 357 -25.63 41.79 -16.54
CA PRO A 357 -25.43 43.15 -16.06
C PRO A 357 -26.42 44.12 -16.71
N ARG A 358 -27.08 44.94 -15.87
CA ARG A 358 -27.76 46.18 -16.27
C ARG A 358 -26.86 47.37 -15.98
N SER A 359 -26.67 48.21 -16.99
CA SER A 359 -25.94 49.48 -17.04
C SER A 359 -26.56 50.60 -16.21
N HIS A 360 -25.75 51.41 -15.51
CA HIS A 360 -25.54 52.86 -15.75
C HIS A 360 -24.99 53.63 -14.51
N ASN A 361 -23.93 54.39 -14.78
CA ASN A 361 -23.59 55.76 -14.35
C ASN A 361 -23.69 56.21 -12.87
N GLN A 362 -22.51 56.46 -12.26
CA GLN A 362 -22.01 57.70 -11.58
C GLN A 362 -22.99 58.87 -11.25
N PRO A 363 -22.62 59.88 -10.40
CA PRO A 363 -21.58 59.96 -9.36
C PRO A 363 -21.94 60.80 -8.07
N THR A 364 -20.95 60.95 -7.18
CA THR A 364 -20.51 62.18 -6.44
C THR A 364 -21.04 62.62 -5.04
N LEU A 365 -20.03 62.98 -4.20
CA LEU A 365 -19.92 64.09 -3.19
C LEU A 365 -20.82 63.98 -1.92
N THR A 366 -20.41 64.29 -0.68
CA THR A 366 -19.39 65.20 -0.11
C THR A 366 -19.30 64.98 1.43
N GLY A 367 -18.22 65.52 2.06
CA GLY A 367 -17.87 65.77 3.48
C GLY A 367 -18.93 65.78 4.61
N SER A 368 -18.61 65.87 5.91
CA SER A 368 -17.38 66.23 6.64
C SER A 368 -17.68 66.20 8.16
N THR A 369 -16.63 66.11 8.99
CA THR A 369 -16.46 66.70 10.37
C THR A 369 -17.36 66.24 11.54
N GLU A 370 -16.79 65.57 12.57
CA GLU A 370 -16.43 66.11 13.93
C GLU A 370 -17.67 66.33 14.85
N THR A 371 -17.78 66.02 16.15
CA THR A 371 -16.87 65.70 17.27
C THR A 371 -17.68 65.18 18.48
N SER A 372 -17.02 64.44 19.39
CA SER A 372 -17.22 64.29 20.87
C SER A 372 -18.50 63.69 21.51
N GLY A 373 -18.32 62.49 22.10
CA GLY A 373 -18.35 62.26 23.57
C GLY A 373 -19.66 61.93 24.30
N PHE A 374 -19.89 60.65 24.66
CA PHE A 374 -20.05 60.15 26.06
C PHE A 374 -20.39 58.65 26.09
N GLU A 375 -19.88 57.94 27.09
CA GLU A 375 -20.03 56.50 27.34
C GLU A 375 -21.45 56.11 27.77
N ARG A 376 -21.97 54.97 27.27
CA ARG A 376 -22.02 53.67 27.99
C ARG A 376 -23.17 52.78 27.48
N ALA A 377 -22.85 51.48 27.36
CA ALA A 377 -23.69 50.29 27.28
C ALA A 377 -23.91 49.64 25.89
N THR A 378 -23.41 48.39 25.84
CA THR A 378 -23.95 47.20 25.15
C THR A 378 -23.86 47.11 23.63
N GLY A 379 -23.00 46.17 23.19
CA GLY A 379 -23.16 45.30 22.02
C GLY A 379 -23.09 45.97 20.65
N ILE A 380 -22.10 45.60 19.83
CA ILE A 380 -22.21 45.53 18.36
C ILE A 380 -20.97 44.85 17.76
N ARG A 381 -21.24 43.79 17.00
CA ARG A 381 -20.64 43.38 15.71
C ARG A 381 -19.33 44.06 15.31
N SER A 382 -18.24 43.31 15.33
CA SER A 382 -17.10 43.57 14.44
C SER A 382 -17.43 43.06 13.04
N ARG A 383 -17.70 44.01 12.15
CA ARG A 383 -17.79 43.84 10.70
C ARG A 383 -16.36 44.02 10.16
N GLU A 384 -15.63 42.92 9.98
CA GLU A 384 -14.34 42.96 9.29
C GLU A 384 -14.56 43.17 7.79
N THR A 385 -14.29 44.38 7.33
CA THR A 385 -14.08 44.69 5.92
C THR A 385 -12.77 44.06 5.47
N GLY A 386 -12.85 43.03 4.62
CA GLY A 386 -11.69 42.44 3.96
C GLY A 386 -10.96 43.51 3.13
N LYS A 387 -9.73 43.84 3.54
CA LYS A 387 -8.81 44.63 2.73
C LYS A 387 -8.43 43.81 1.49
N GLN A 388 -8.86 44.25 0.31
CA GLN A 388 -8.29 43.77 -0.95
C GLN A 388 -6.81 44.17 -0.98
N THR A 389 -5.92 43.20 -1.06
CA THR A 389 -4.49 43.43 -1.24
C THR A 389 -4.24 43.98 -2.64
N GLU A 390 -3.80 45.23 -2.75
CA GLU A 390 -3.35 45.81 -4.01
C GLU A 390 -1.95 45.28 -4.34
N TYR A 391 -1.81 44.62 -5.49
CA TYR A 391 -0.52 44.18 -6.01
C TYR A 391 0.04 45.27 -6.93
N MET A 392 1.23 45.77 -6.61
CA MET A 392 1.94 46.74 -7.44
C MET A 392 3.23 46.13 -7.99
N THR A 393 3.62 46.52 -9.20
CA THR A 393 4.94 46.19 -9.78
C THR A 393 6.05 46.93 -9.02
N THR A 394 7.30 46.52 -9.22
CA THR A 394 8.49 47.23 -8.70
C THR A 394 8.61 48.68 -9.19
N SER A 395 7.91 49.02 -10.28
CA SER A 395 7.78 50.38 -10.81
C SER A 395 6.54 51.13 -10.28
N GLY A 396 5.82 50.59 -9.29
CA GLY A 396 4.64 51.20 -8.68
C GLY A 396 3.37 51.17 -9.51
N ARG A 397 3.27 50.31 -10.54
CA ARG A 397 2.03 50.18 -11.35
C ARG A 397 1.15 49.06 -10.81
N GLN A 398 -0.16 49.28 -10.75
CA GLN A 398 -1.12 48.29 -10.29
C GLN A 398 -1.18 47.09 -11.24
N ILE A 399 -1.18 45.88 -10.68
CA ILE A 399 -1.26 44.62 -11.42
C ILE A 399 -2.72 44.21 -11.54
N GLU A 400 -3.22 44.13 -12.76
CA GLU A 400 -4.56 43.62 -13.08
C GLU A 400 -4.46 42.22 -13.68
N ARG A 401 -5.39 41.32 -13.32
CA ARG A 401 -5.47 39.98 -13.90
C ARG A 401 -6.21 40.04 -15.23
N THR A 402 -5.55 39.68 -16.33
CA THR A 402 -6.15 39.62 -17.68
C THR A 402 -6.85 38.29 -18.00
N GLY A 403 -6.54 37.21 -17.28
CA GLY A 403 -7.15 35.89 -17.49
C GLY A 403 -6.60 35.09 -18.68
N GLU A 404 -5.58 35.60 -19.37
CA GLU A 404 -4.95 34.92 -20.49
C GLU A 404 -3.86 33.93 -20.02
N THR A 405 -3.82 32.74 -20.63
CA THR A 405 -2.82 31.71 -20.33
C THR A 405 -1.69 31.73 -21.35
N TYR A 406 -0.46 31.87 -20.83
CA TYR A 406 0.76 31.85 -21.63
C TYR A 406 1.62 30.65 -21.24
N GLU A 407 2.20 30.00 -22.24
CA GLU A 407 3.17 28.95 -22.10
C GLU A 407 4.57 29.52 -22.32
N LYS A 408 5.48 29.20 -21.39
CA LYS A 408 6.87 29.67 -21.42
C LYS A 408 7.68 28.74 -22.31
N VAL A 409 8.28 29.27 -23.36
CA VAL A 409 9.04 28.49 -24.34
C VAL A 409 10.43 29.05 -24.59
N MET A 410 11.35 28.16 -24.94
CA MET A 410 12.75 28.49 -25.21
C MET A 410 12.97 28.55 -26.71
N VAL A 411 13.24 29.74 -27.24
CA VAL A 411 13.64 29.93 -28.64
C VAL A 411 15.08 30.43 -28.66
N SER A 412 15.98 29.60 -29.19
CA SER A 412 17.42 29.91 -29.31
C SER A 412 18.07 30.35 -27.98
N GLY A 413 17.74 29.66 -26.88
CA GLY A 413 18.31 29.92 -25.55
C GLY A 413 17.72 31.14 -24.82
N ARG A 414 16.70 31.80 -25.39
CA ARG A 414 15.97 32.91 -24.75
C ARG A 414 14.54 32.51 -24.44
N GLU A 415 14.06 32.99 -23.31
CA GLU A 415 12.72 32.73 -22.80
C GLU A 415 11.70 33.65 -23.48
N TYR A 416 10.65 33.05 -24.04
CA TYR A 416 9.50 33.74 -24.62
C TYR A 416 8.22 33.20 -23.99
N PHE A 417 7.19 34.03 -23.91
CA PHE A 417 5.84 33.62 -23.51
C PHE A 417 4.93 33.68 -24.72
N ILE A 418 4.30 32.57 -25.07
CA ILE A 418 3.38 32.46 -26.19
C ILE A 418 2.01 32.03 -25.64
N GLN A 419 0.91 32.56 -26.16
CA GLN A 419 -0.43 32.16 -25.71
C GLN A 419 -0.66 30.67 -25.95
N ALA A 420 -1.17 29.96 -24.94
CA ALA A 420 -1.22 28.50 -24.91
C ALA A 420 -2.05 27.87 -26.06
N HIS A 421 -3.00 28.59 -26.64
CA HIS A 421 -3.79 28.10 -27.79
C HIS A 421 -2.99 28.02 -29.10
N ASN A 422 -1.87 28.75 -29.21
CA ASN A 422 -1.01 28.72 -30.41
C ASN A 422 -0.11 27.47 -30.46
N PHE A 423 -0.06 26.67 -29.39
CA PHE A 423 0.76 25.44 -29.31
C PHE A 423 0.01 24.15 -29.67
N LYS A 424 -1.32 24.19 -29.82
CA LYS A 424 -2.12 23.00 -30.13
C LYS A 424 -2.05 22.70 -31.64
N LEU A 425 -1.08 21.87 -32.04
CA LEU A 425 -0.99 21.27 -33.37
C LEU A 425 -2.07 20.19 -33.52
N GLY A 426 -3.18 20.51 -34.20
CA GLY A 426 -4.24 19.55 -34.54
C GLY A 426 -5.62 19.94 -34.01
N GLY A 427 -6.13 21.12 -34.38
CA GLY A 427 -7.49 21.53 -34.06
C GLY A 427 -8.35 21.61 -35.32
N ASN A 428 -9.52 20.97 -35.30
CA ASN A 428 -10.51 21.14 -36.36
C ASN A 428 -11.10 22.55 -36.27
N VAL A 429 -11.08 23.29 -37.38
CA VAL A 429 -11.64 24.64 -37.47
C VAL A 429 -13.02 24.57 -38.11
N LEU A 430 -14.03 24.95 -37.35
CA LEU A 430 -15.39 25.12 -37.86
C LEU A 430 -15.60 26.60 -38.20
N ASP A 431 -15.81 26.91 -39.47
CA ASP A 431 -16.14 28.25 -39.95
C ASP A 431 -17.65 28.34 -40.21
N ILE A 432 -18.36 29.02 -39.31
CA ILE A 432 -19.81 29.28 -39.46
C ILE A 432 -20.02 30.80 -39.44
N CYS A 433 -20.61 31.31 -40.52
CA CYS A 433 -20.94 32.74 -40.66
C CYS A 433 -19.72 33.68 -40.44
N GLY A 434 -18.52 33.26 -40.85
CA GLY A 434 -17.29 34.06 -40.72
C GLY A 434 -16.68 34.04 -39.32
N LYS A 435 -17.24 33.27 -38.38
CA LYS A 435 -16.65 33.01 -37.07
C LYS A 435 -15.94 31.66 -37.10
N ARG A 436 -14.63 31.69 -36.89
CA ARG A 436 -13.79 30.49 -36.77
C ARG A 436 -13.77 30.03 -35.33
N ILE A 437 -14.23 28.80 -35.10
CA ILE A 437 -14.25 28.14 -33.80
C ILE A 437 -13.32 26.94 -33.87
N PHE A 438 -12.39 26.85 -32.93
CA PHE A 438 -11.39 25.79 -32.86
C PHE A 438 -11.88 24.71 -31.90
N PHE A 439 -12.01 23.48 -32.38
CA PHE A 439 -12.33 22.32 -31.57
C PHE A 439 -11.11 21.43 -31.42
N SER A 440 -11.04 20.72 -30.29
CA SER A 440 -10.09 19.62 -30.13
C SER A 440 -10.54 18.41 -30.97
N ASP A 441 -9.62 17.53 -31.32
CA ASP A 441 -9.94 16.28 -32.03
C ASP A 441 -10.83 15.35 -31.19
N GLU A 442 -10.84 15.49 -29.86
CA GLU A 442 -11.75 14.75 -28.96
C GLU A 442 -13.17 15.32 -28.96
N ASP A 443 -13.32 16.59 -29.32
CA ASP A 443 -14.59 17.33 -29.28
C ASP A 443 -15.36 17.29 -30.59
N SER A 444 -14.76 16.78 -31.66
CA SER A 444 -15.33 16.76 -33.00
C SER A 444 -15.02 15.47 -33.75
N ARG A 445 -16.06 14.83 -34.31
CA ARG A 445 -15.91 13.70 -35.23
C ARG A 445 -16.70 13.98 -36.50
N VAL A 446 -16.02 13.92 -37.64
CA VAL A 446 -16.65 14.05 -38.96
C VAL A 446 -16.97 12.65 -39.47
N ASP A 447 -18.25 12.40 -39.75
CA ASP A 447 -18.72 11.23 -40.49
C ASP A 447 -19.39 11.70 -41.79
N GLU A 448 -19.50 10.84 -42.80
CA GLU A 448 -19.63 11.17 -44.24
C GLU A 448 -20.64 12.27 -44.63
N ASN A 449 -21.64 12.60 -43.82
CA ASN A 449 -22.53 13.77 -43.99
C ASN A 449 -22.92 14.50 -42.68
N ALA A 450 -22.26 14.21 -41.56
CA ALA A 450 -22.61 14.78 -40.26
C ALA A 450 -21.38 15.10 -39.41
N LEU A 451 -21.38 16.29 -38.81
CA LEU A 451 -20.41 16.68 -37.79
C LEU A 451 -21.00 16.36 -36.42
N TYR A 452 -20.40 15.40 -35.73
CA TYR A 452 -20.72 15.09 -34.34
C TYR A 452 -19.85 15.94 -33.43
N LEU A 453 -20.50 16.74 -32.59
CA LEU A 453 -19.84 17.60 -31.61
C LEU A 453 -20.10 17.10 -30.20
N SER A 454 -19.10 17.18 -29.34
CA SER A 454 -19.27 16.91 -27.91
C SER A 454 -20.27 17.91 -27.29
N PRO A 455 -20.94 17.58 -26.17
CA PRO A 455 -21.83 18.50 -25.49
C PRO A 455 -21.16 19.82 -25.08
N ARG A 456 -19.85 19.79 -24.79
CA ARG A 456 -19.04 20.96 -24.48
C ARG A 456 -18.82 21.83 -25.72
N ALA A 457 -18.48 21.21 -26.84
CA ALA A 457 -18.34 21.89 -28.13
C ALA A 457 -19.66 22.52 -28.60
N MET A 458 -20.78 21.82 -28.44
CA MET A 458 -22.10 22.37 -28.76
C MET A 458 -22.42 23.61 -27.90
N ALA A 459 -22.18 23.55 -26.59
CA ALA A 459 -22.42 24.70 -25.70
C ALA A 459 -21.52 25.90 -26.04
N GLU A 460 -20.26 25.67 -26.40
CA GLU A 460 -19.37 26.75 -26.86
C GLU A 460 -19.83 27.34 -28.20
N LEU A 461 -20.31 26.49 -29.11
CA LEU A 461 -20.83 26.90 -30.41
C LEU A 461 -22.11 27.73 -30.26
N GLU A 462 -23.04 27.30 -29.40
CA GLU A 462 -24.26 28.04 -29.04
C GLU A 462 -23.92 29.39 -28.41
N LEU A 463 -22.95 29.42 -27.50
CA LEU A 463 -22.47 30.65 -26.86
C LEU A 463 -21.87 31.64 -27.86
N ARG A 464 -21.03 31.16 -28.79
CA ARG A 464 -20.34 32.03 -29.77
C ARG A 464 -21.25 32.48 -30.92
N LEU A 465 -22.21 31.66 -31.32
CA LEU A 465 -23.19 32.03 -32.35
C LEU A 465 -24.39 32.79 -31.78
N GLY A 466 -24.66 32.68 -30.48
CA GLY A 466 -25.81 33.30 -29.83
C GLY A 466 -27.14 32.67 -30.24
N CYS A 467 -27.14 31.40 -30.64
CA CYS A 467 -28.32 30.65 -31.04
C CYS A 467 -28.34 29.26 -30.38
N LEU A 468 -29.52 28.67 -30.23
CA LEU A 468 -29.69 27.29 -29.74
C LEU A 468 -29.69 26.32 -30.93
N LEU A 469 -28.90 25.26 -30.84
CA LEU A 469 -28.83 24.24 -31.89
C LEU A 469 -30.03 23.29 -31.76
N VAL A 470 -30.86 23.24 -32.80
CA VAL A 470 -32.02 22.33 -32.84
C VAL A 470 -31.54 20.92 -33.15
N ARG A 471 -31.70 19.99 -32.19
CA ARG A 471 -31.42 18.57 -32.42
C ARG A 471 -32.48 17.99 -33.36
N PRO A 472 -32.10 17.31 -34.46
CA PRO A 472 -33.07 16.62 -35.28
C PRO A 472 -33.72 15.49 -34.46
N GLN A 473 -34.99 15.68 -34.07
CA GLN A 473 -35.82 14.59 -33.58
C GLN A 473 -36.02 13.62 -34.76
N ARG A 474 -35.53 12.38 -34.63
CA ARG A 474 -35.89 11.31 -35.57
C ARG A 474 -37.42 11.23 -35.61
N GLY A 475 -37.98 11.57 -36.76
CA GLY A 475 -39.42 11.61 -36.99
C GLY A 475 -40.06 10.25 -36.74
N ILE A 476 -40.90 10.19 -35.71
CA ILE A 476 -41.87 9.13 -35.49
C ILE A 476 -43.04 9.40 -36.45
N GLY A 477 -43.05 8.67 -37.58
CA GLY A 477 -44.22 8.56 -38.43
C GLY A 477 -45.20 7.56 -37.83
N LEU A 478 -46.38 8.04 -37.44
CA LEU A 478 -47.52 7.26 -36.96
C LEU A 478 -48.03 6.28 -38.03
N ALA A 479 -47.99 4.99 -37.74
CA ALA A 479 -48.91 3.97 -38.25
C ALA A 479 -49.22 2.96 -37.12
N PRO A 480 -50.48 2.58 -36.89
CA PRO A 480 -50.84 1.73 -35.76
C PRO A 480 -50.72 0.23 -36.07
N THR A 481 -50.59 -0.56 -35.00
CA THR A 481 -50.63 -2.03 -34.84
C THR A 481 -49.40 -2.86 -35.25
N PRO A 482 -49.13 -4.01 -34.58
CA PRO A 482 -49.56 -4.48 -33.25
C PRO A 482 -48.38 -4.92 -32.35
N THR A 483 -48.68 -5.14 -31.08
CA THR A 483 -47.85 -5.84 -30.08
C THR A 483 -47.13 -7.06 -30.66
N LEU A 484 -45.80 -7.02 -30.70
CA LEU A 484 -44.95 -8.20 -30.82
C LEU A 484 -43.76 -8.06 -29.88
N HIS A 485 -43.48 -9.13 -29.15
CA HIS A 485 -42.31 -9.31 -28.28
C HIS A 485 -41.02 -8.75 -28.92
N THR A 486 -40.33 -7.91 -28.16
CA THR A 486 -38.89 -7.69 -28.32
C THR A 486 -38.18 -8.34 -27.14
N ASP A 487 -38.04 -9.66 -27.20
CA ASP A 487 -36.72 -10.25 -27.00
C ASP A 487 -35.91 -9.95 -28.27
N ASP A 488 -34.58 -9.83 -28.13
CA ASP A 488 -33.59 -9.54 -29.18
C ASP A 488 -33.45 -8.08 -29.65
N VAL A 489 -32.85 -7.26 -28.79
CA VAL A 489 -31.84 -6.28 -29.24
C VAL A 489 -30.52 -6.66 -28.58
N LEU A 490 -29.72 -7.48 -29.27
CA LEU A 490 -28.32 -7.74 -28.93
C LEU A 490 -27.53 -6.41 -28.87
N PRO A 491 -26.72 -6.16 -27.83
CA PRO A 491 -25.92 -4.97 -27.71
C PRO A 491 -24.68 -5.11 -28.60
N ALA A 492 -24.70 -4.47 -29.76
CA ALA A 492 -23.50 -4.35 -30.61
C ALA A 492 -22.37 -3.56 -29.92
N VAL A 493 -22.69 -2.79 -28.87
CA VAL A 493 -21.74 -1.98 -28.09
C VAL A 493 -20.93 -2.84 -27.10
N ASP A 494 -21.53 -3.84 -26.45
CA ASP A 494 -20.82 -4.74 -25.52
C ASP A 494 -19.79 -5.64 -26.25
N LEU A 495 -20.05 -5.97 -27.52
CA LEU A 495 -19.19 -6.81 -28.35
C LEU A 495 -17.86 -6.12 -28.72
N GLU A 496 -17.81 -4.79 -28.82
CA GLU A 496 -16.57 -4.06 -29.09
C GLU A 496 -15.74 -3.87 -27.82
N GLU A 497 -16.38 -3.59 -26.68
CA GLU A 497 -15.69 -3.52 -25.38
C GLU A 497 -15.11 -4.88 -24.96
N GLU A 498 -15.83 -5.98 -25.18
CA GLU A 498 -15.29 -7.33 -24.95
C GLU A 498 -14.12 -7.67 -25.88
N ARG A 499 -14.15 -7.22 -27.14
CA ARG A 499 -13.04 -7.41 -28.08
C ARG A 499 -11.81 -6.60 -27.65
N PHE A 500 -11.99 -5.36 -27.20
CA PHE A 500 -10.90 -4.52 -26.74
C PHE A 500 -10.28 -5.04 -25.43
N ALA A 501 -11.12 -5.47 -24.47
CA ALA A 501 -10.66 -6.14 -23.25
C ALA A 501 -9.89 -7.42 -23.55
N ARG A 502 -10.34 -8.21 -24.54
CA ARG A 502 -9.65 -9.41 -25.01
C ARG A 502 -8.28 -9.06 -25.60
N VAL A 503 -8.20 -8.10 -26.51
CA VAL A 503 -6.93 -7.66 -27.11
C VAL A 503 -5.96 -7.15 -26.03
N LYS A 504 -6.45 -6.38 -25.06
CA LYS A 504 -5.65 -5.90 -23.92
C LYS A 504 -5.08 -7.05 -23.09
N SER A 505 -5.90 -8.05 -22.73
CA SER A 505 -5.46 -9.23 -21.97
C SER A 505 -4.41 -10.07 -22.73
N TRP A 506 -4.54 -10.19 -24.05
CA TRP A 506 -3.54 -10.83 -24.91
C TRP A 506 -2.21 -10.07 -24.90
N ILE A 507 -2.25 -8.75 -25.06
CA ILE A 507 -1.04 -7.91 -25.04
C ILE A 507 -0.35 -7.99 -23.67
N GLU A 508 -1.11 -7.92 -22.58
CA GLU A 508 -0.59 -8.00 -21.22
C GLU A 508 0.11 -9.35 -20.96
N THR A 509 -0.51 -10.45 -21.37
CA THR A 509 0.06 -11.80 -21.21
C THR A 509 1.34 -11.97 -22.05
N ILE A 510 1.36 -11.42 -23.26
CA ILE A 510 2.56 -11.41 -24.12
C ILE A 510 3.69 -10.60 -23.47
N MET A 511 3.39 -9.39 -22.98
CA MET A 511 4.39 -8.55 -22.32
C MET A 511 4.92 -9.17 -21.04
N LYS A 512 4.05 -9.76 -20.21
CA LYS A 512 4.44 -10.51 -19.00
C LYS A 512 5.31 -11.72 -19.36
N THR A 513 5.00 -12.42 -20.44
CA THR A 513 5.82 -13.54 -20.95
C THR A 513 7.21 -13.07 -21.38
N ILE A 514 7.30 -11.96 -22.13
CA ILE A 514 8.59 -11.38 -22.56
C ILE A 514 9.41 -10.96 -21.33
N TYR A 515 8.79 -10.26 -20.39
CA TYR A 515 9.44 -9.81 -19.16
C TYR A 515 9.98 -10.98 -18.32
N LEU A 516 9.16 -12.00 -18.06
CA LEU A 516 9.55 -13.19 -17.30
C LEU A 516 10.61 -14.00 -18.03
N MET A 517 10.51 -14.12 -19.36
CA MET A 517 11.52 -14.79 -20.17
C MET A 517 12.86 -14.05 -20.08
N LEU A 518 12.87 -12.71 -20.16
CA LEU A 518 14.08 -11.91 -20.04
C LEU A 518 14.69 -12.05 -18.64
N ARG A 519 13.89 -11.87 -17.59
CA ARG A 519 14.31 -12.00 -16.19
C ARG A 519 14.96 -13.36 -15.90
N ASN A 520 14.36 -14.45 -16.37
CA ASN A 520 14.83 -15.80 -16.10
C ASN A 520 15.97 -16.25 -17.01
N SER A 521 16.17 -15.57 -18.16
CA SER A 521 17.23 -15.92 -19.11
C SER A 521 18.49 -15.07 -18.99
N VAL A 522 18.45 -13.88 -18.37
CA VAL A 522 19.60 -12.95 -18.25
C VAL A 522 20.84 -13.61 -17.65
N LEU A 523 20.72 -14.31 -16.52
CA LEU A 523 21.87 -14.96 -15.88
C LEU A 523 22.47 -16.09 -16.75
N PRO A 524 21.67 -17.05 -17.28
CA PRO A 524 22.16 -18.01 -18.27
C PRO A 524 22.78 -17.36 -19.51
N PHE A 525 22.21 -16.25 -20.01
CA PHE A 525 22.75 -15.52 -21.14
C PHE A 525 24.12 -14.93 -20.84
N ILE A 526 24.32 -14.31 -19.66
CA ILE A 526 25.61 -13.76 -19.25
C ILE A 526 26.66 -14.88 -19.19
N ILE A 527 26.34 -16.01 -18.54
CA ILE A 527 27.26 -17.16 -18.43
C ILE A 527 27.55 -17.73 -19.83
N PHE A 528 26.53 -17.89 -20.67
CA PHE A 528 26.68 -18.41 -22.02
C PHE A 528 27.49 -17.47 -22.92
N LEU A 529 27.30 -16.15 -22.82
CA LEU A 529 28.07 -15.14 -23.57
C LEU A 529 29.56 -15.16 -23.22
N GLN A 530 29.92 -15.42 -21.96
CA GLN A 530 31.32 -15.58 -21.56
C GLN A 530 31.97 -16.82 -22.22
N ILE A 531 31.19 -17.87 -22.43
CA ILE A 531 31.64 -19.13 -23.06
C ILE A 531 31.51 -19.07 -24.60
N ALA A 532 30.60 -18.26 -25.12
CA ALA A 532 30.27 -18.14 -26.54
C ALA A 532 31.47 -17.68 -27.38
N ASN A 533 32.41 -16.93 -26.77
CA ASN A 533 33.66 -16.55 -27.42
C ASN A 533 34.54 -17.74 -27.84
N PHE A 534 34.31 -18.93 -27.26
CA PHE A 534 35.05 -20.16 -27.57
C PHE A 534 34.25 -21.14 -28.46
N ILE A 535 33.04 -20.79 -28.86
CA ILE A 535 32.10 -21.69 -29.53
C ILE A 535 31.79 -21.18 -30.96
N PRO A 536 31.75 -22.05 -32.00
CA PRO A 536 31.37 -21.63 -33.34
C PRO A 536 29.95 -21.05 -33.41
N THR A 537 29.74 -20.06 -34.28
CA THR A 537 28.51 -19.26 -34.38
C THR A 537 27.21 -20.06 -34.56
N GLY A 538 27.26 -21.20 -35.24
CA GLY A 538 26.09 -22.09 -35.38
C GLY A 538 25.60 -22.67 -34.04
N TYR A 539 26.52 -22.99 -33.13
CA TYR A 539 26.19 -23.48 -31.78
C TYR A 539 25.79 -22.36 -30.83
N ILE A 540 26.21 -21.11 -31.11
CA ILE A 540 25.73 -19.93 -30.36
C ILE A 540 24.21 -19.79 -30.55
N ILE A 541 23.73 -19.81 -31.79
CA ILE A 541 22.28 -19.71 -32.08
C ILE A 541 21.51 -20.85 -31.41
N CYS A 542 22.03 -22.08 -31.49
CA CYS A 542 21.42 -23.24 -30.84
C CYS A 542 21.38 -23.09 -29.31
N GLY A 543 22.47 -22.61 -28.70
CA GLY A 543 22.53 -22.38 -27.25
C GLY A 543 21.60 -21.25 -26.79
N VAL A 544 21.49 -20.17 -27.56
CA VAL A 544 20.50 -19.11 -27.32
C VAL A 544 19.08 -19.67 -27.37
N LEU A 545 18.73 -20.47 -28.39
CA LEU A 545 17.42 -21.09 -28.50
C LEU A 545 17.14 -22.09 -27.36
N LEU A 546 18.14 -22.82 -26.88
CA LEU A 546 18.01 -23.72 -25.73
C LEU A 546 17.82 -22.96 -24.41
N ILE A 547 18.49 -21.83 -24.22
CA ILE A 547 18.30 -20.96 -23.04
C ILE A 547 16.90 -20.35 -23.05
N LEU A 548 16.45 -19.85 -24.20
CA LEU A 548 15.10 -19.33 -24.38
C LEU A 548 14.04 -20.42 -24.16
N GLY A 549 14.24 -21.59 -24.76
CA GLY A 549 13.38 -22.75 -24.57
C GLY A 549 13.32 -23.20 -23.11
N ARG A 550 14.46 -23.23 -22.41
CA ARG A 550 14.54 -23.51 -20.97
C ARG A 550 13.81 -22.45 -20.16
N ALA A 551 14.03 -21.16 -20.42
CA ALA A 551 13.39 -20.07 -19.68
C ALA A 551 11.86 -20.07 -19.83
N LEU A 552 11.37 -20.38 -21.05
CA LEU A 552 9.96 -20.55 -21.34
C LEU A 552 9.37 -21.81 -20.67
N TRP A 553 10.19 -22.85 -20.51
CA TRP A 553 9.79 -24.11 -19.88
C TRP A 553 9.83 -24.09 -18.35
N SER A 554 10.81 -23.39 -17.76
CA SER A 554 11.02 -23.36 -16.31
C SER A 554 10.08 -22.41 -15.58
N SER A 555 9.47 -21.45 -16.28
CA SER A 555 8.56 -20.50 -15.67
C SER A 555 7.13 -21.05 -15.68
N THR A 556 6.69 -21.59 -14.55
CA THR A 556 5.29 -22.06 -14.35
C THR A 556 4.30 -20.90 -14.51
N GLU A 557 4.69 -19.69 -14.11
CA GLU A 557 3.89 -18.47 -14.22
C GLU A 557 3.52 -18.11 -15.68
N ILE A 558 4.40 -18.39 -16.64
CA ILE A 558 4.10 -18.18 -18.06
C ILE A 558 3.00 -19.15 -18.47
N TRP A 559 3.13 -20.43 -18.12
CA TRP A 559 2.12 -21.44 -18.46
C TRP A 559 0.78 -21.21 -17.77
N GLU A 560 0.77 -20.67 -16.56
CA GLU A 560 -0.45 -20.30 -15.84
C GLU A 560 -1.13 -19.10 -16.49
N SER A 561 -0.39 -18.04 -16.81
CA SER A 561 -0.93 -16.85 -17.48
C SER A 561 -1.52 -17.18 -18.86
N TRP A 562 -0.83 -18.03 -19.64
CA TRP A 562 -1.34 -18.50 -20.94
C TRP A 562 -2.52 -19.47 -20.78
N ARG A 563 -2.54 -20.30 -19.74
CA ARG A 563 -3.67 -21.20 -19.45
C ARG A 563 -4.91 -20.40 -19.08
N GLU A 564 -4.78 -19.39 -18.24
CA GLU A 564 -5.86 -18.51 -17.83
C GLU A 564 -6.44 -17.75 -19.03
N LEU A 565 -5.59 -17.19 -19.89
CA LEU A 565 -6.00 -16.52 -21.12
C LEU A 565 -6.74 -17.47 -22.11
N LEU A 566 -6.26 -18.71 -22.22
CA LEU A 566 -6.89 -19.74 -23.07
C LEU A 566 -8.11 -20.40 -22.42
N ALA A 567 -8.26 -20.35 -21.09
CA ALA A 567 -9.39 -20.90 -20.36
C ALA A 567 -10.54 -19.88 -20.23
N ASN A 568 -10.24 -18.62 -19.92
CA ASN A 568 -11.22 -17.54 -19.77
C ASN A 568 -11.91 -17.20 -21.11
N SER A 569 -11.25 -17.42 -22.25
CA SER A 569 -11.89 -17.29 -23.56
C SER A 569 -12.98 -18.34 -23.83
N ASN A 570 -13.01 -19.45 -23.08
CA ASN A 570 -13.98 -20.54 -23.24
C ASN A 570 -14.96 -20.68 -22.05
N ALA A 571 -14.74 -19.95 -20.95
CA ALA A 571 -15.57 -20.07 -19.75
C ALA A 571 -17.01 -19.57 -19.95
N ARG A 572 -17.20 -18.54 -20.79
CA ARG A 572 -18.52 -17.96 -21.13
C ARG A 572 -19.13 -18.49 -22.43
N VAL A 573 -18.45 -19.41 -23.12
CA VAL A 573 -18.97 -20.01 -24.35
C VAL A 573 -19.85 -21.20 -23.99
N LEU A 574 -21.04 -21.25 -24.59
CA LEU A 574 -22.06 -22.31 -24.55
C LEU A 574 -21.51 -23.68 -24.10
N LEU A 575 -22.02 -24.22 -22.98
CA LEU A 575 -21.73 -25.60 -22.59
C LEU A 575 -22.11 -26.52 -23.75
N THR A 576 -21.17 -27.34 -24.19
CA THR A 576 -21.51 -28.41 -25.14
C THR A 576 -22.40 -29.43 -24.42
N ASP A 577 -23.42 -29.99 -25.09
CA ASP A 577 -24.34 -30.96 -24.48
C ASP A 577 -23.63 -32.15 -23.79
N SER A 578 -22.44 -32.51 -24.26
CA SER A 578 -21.60 -33.53 -23.63
C SER A 578 -20.95 -33.08 -22.33
N GLU A 579 -20.49 -31.83 -22.25
CA GLU A 579 -19.93 -31.22 -21.03
C GLU A 579 -21.03 -30.98 -19.99
N ALA A 580 -22.22 -30.54 -20.44
CA ALA A 580 -23.38 -30.39 -19.57
C ALA A 580 -23.78 -31.73 -18.91
N ARG A 581 -23.79 -32.84 -19.67
CA ARG A 581 -24.08 -34.17 -19.11
C ARG A 581 -23.00 -34.65 -18.13
N GLN A 582 -21.73 -34.36 -18.39
CA GLN A 582 -20.64 -34.71 -17.47
C GLN A 582 -20.72 -33.91 -16.17
N LEU A 583 -21.04 -32.62 -16.25
CA LEU A 583 -21.25 -31.77 -15.07
C LEU A 583 -22.52 -32.16 -14.31
N GLU A 584 -23.63 -32.46 -15.00
CA GLU A 584 -24.86 -32.98 -14.38
C GLU A 584 -24.58 -34.30 -13.63
N PHE A 585 -23.75 -35.18 -14.20
CA PHE A 585 -23.35 -36.43 -13.56
C PHE A 585 -22.47 -36.18 -12.32
N ALA A 586 -21.42 -35.35 -12.44
CA ALA A 586 -20.52 -35.03 -11.35
C ALA A 586 -21.21 -34.29 -10.19
N LEU A 587 -22.18 -33.42 -10.49
CA LEU A 587 -22.99 -32.72 -9.47
C LEU A 587 -23.97 -33.66 -8.76
N ARG A 588 -24.36 -34.78 -9.37
CA ARG A 588 -25.22 -35.82 -8.77
C ARG A 588 -24.43 -36.85 -7.97
N GLU A 589 -23.17 -37.11 -8.33
CA GLU A 589 -22.28 -38.00 -7.57
C GLU A 589 -21.62 -37.29 -6.40
N ARG A 590 -21.17 -38.04 -5.37
CA ARG A 590 -20.43 -37.44 -4.24
C ARG A 590 -19.08 -36.92 -4.74
N LEU A 591 -18.77 -35.67 -4.43
CA LEU A 591 -17.52 -35.04 -4.87
C LEU A 591 -16.39 -35.43 -3.92
N ASN A 592 -15.19 -35.65 -4.46
CA ASN A 592 -14.04 -36.03 -3.64
C ASN A 592 -13.55 -34.85 -2.79
N ARG A 593 -12.87 -35.15 -1.69
CA ARG A 593 -12.26 -34.15 -0.80
C ARG A 593 -11.24 -33.25 -1.49
N GLU A 594 -10.50 -33.83 -2.44
CA GLU A 594 -9.56 -33.10 -3.29
C GLU A 594 -10.25 -31.95 -4.03
N PHE A 595 -11.51 -32.13 -4.46
CA PHE A 595 -12.28 -31.06 -5.07
C PHE A 595 -12.59 -29.94 -4.08
N TYR A 596 -13.05 -30.26 -2.87
CA TYR A 596 -13.33 -29.24 -1.85
C TYR A 596 -12.07 -28.45 -1.46
N ALA A 597 -10.90 -29.08 -1.46
CA ALA A 597 -9.63 -28.39 -1.25
C ALA A 597 -9.30 -27.36 -2.36
N THR A 598 -9.70 -27.61 -3.62
CA THR A 598 -9.50 -26.63 -4.70
C THR A 598 -10.29 -25.33 -4.51
N LEU A 599 -11.32 -25.34 -3.67
CA LEU A 599 -12.13 -24.17 -3.34
C LEU A 599 -11.49 -23.29 -2.26
N LYS A 600 -10.25 -23.60 -1.81
CA LYS A 600 -9.52 -22.79 -0.82
C LYS A 600 -9.40 -21.32 -1.24
N ASP A 601 -9.40 -21.00 -2.52
CA ASP A 601 -9.25 -19.62 -2.99
C ASP A 601 -10.58 -18.99 -3.48
N ALA A 602 -11.69 -19.73 -3.40
CA ALA A 602 -12.99 -19.28 -3.88
C ALA A 602 -13.72 -18.37 -2.87
N LEU A 603 -13.67 -17.04 -3.06
CA LEU A 603 -14.16 -16.07 -2.09
C LEU A 603 -15.69 -16.07 -1.96
N ALA A 604 -16.42 -16.08 -3.07
CA ALA A 604 -17.89 -16.06 -3.05
C ALA A 604 -18.44 -17.38 -2.48
N VAL A 605 -17.77 -18.50 -2.78
CA VAL A 605 -18.11 -19.80 -2.18
C VAL A 605 -17.90 -19.79 -0.66
N LYS A 606 -16.80 -19.23 -0.16
CA LYS A 606 -16.53 -19.13 1.29
C LYS A 606 -17.60 -18.34 2.03
N GLU A 607 -18.06 -17.21 1.47
CA GLU A 607 -19.08 -16.37 2.11
C GLU A 607 -20.40 -17.13 2.30
N VAL A 608 -20.84 -17.88 1.28
CA VAL A 608 -22.05 -18.72 1.37
C VAL A 608 -21.87 -19.84 2.40
N LEU A 609 -20.69 -20.47 2.45
CA LEU A 609 -20.37 -21.50 3.45
C LEU A 609 -20.37 -20.92 4.88
N MET A 610 -19.81 -19.73 5.07
CA MET A 610 -19.82 -19.03 6.35
C MET A 610 -21.26 -18.72 6.79
N GLN A 611 -22.09 -18.15 5.92
CA GLN A 611 -23.49 -17.86 6.21
C GLN A 611 -24.27 -19.13 6.59
N ARG A 612 -23.95 -20.25 5.95
CA ARG A 612 -24.60 -21.53 6.23
C ARG A 612 -24.16 -22.13 7.57
N LEU A 613 -22.88 -22.05 7.91
CA LEU A 613 -22.37 -22.48 9.21
C LEU A 613 -22.85 -21.59 10.36
N GLN A 614 -23.20 -20.32 10.09
CA GLN A 614 -23.92 -19.47 11.05
C GLN A 614 -25.34 -19.97 11.28
N THR A 615 -26.03 -20.35 10.20
CA THR A 615 -27.44 -20.75 10.25
C THR A 615 -27.63 -22.14 10.87
N ILE A 616 -26.68 -23.07 10.66
CA ILE A 616 -26.78 -24.46 11.13
C ILE A 616 -25.65 -24.76 12.13
N GLY A 617 -25.81 -24.28 13.37
CA GLY A 617 -24.81 -24.47 14.44
C GLY A 617 -24.47 -25.93 14.75
N ILE A 618 -25.41 -26.87 14.59
CA ILE A 618 -25.18 -28.30 14.80
C ILE A 618 -24.18 -28.87 13.79
N LEU A 619 -24.25 -28.41 12.52
CA LEU A 619 -23.32 -28.84 11.47
C LEU A 619 -21.92 -28.31 11.73
N ARG A 620 -21.80 -27.08 12.25
CA ARG A 620 -20.52 -26.49 12.66
C ARG A 620 -19.85 -27.31 13.76
N HIS A 621 -20.59 -27.74 14.78
CA HIS A 621 -20.05 -28.58 15.85
C HIS A 621 -19.59 -29.95 15.34
N ALA A 622 -20.38 -30.60 14.49
CA ALA A 622 -20.02 -31.88 13.90
C ALA A 622 -18.74 -31.77 13.04
N ILE A 623 -18.64 -30.75 12.19
CA ILE A 623 -17.45 -30.49 11.37
C ILE A 623 -16.23 -30.15 12.21
N ALA A 624 -16.39 -29.32 13.25
CA ALA A 624 -15.29 -28.98 14.15
C ALA A 624 -14.73 -30.21 14.87
N SER A 625 -15.62 -31.10 15.33
CA SER A 625 -15.22 -32.35 15.99
C SER A 625 -14.52 -33.33 15.05
N GLU A 626 -14.93 -33.40 13.78
CA GLU A 626 -14.41 -34.38 12.83
C GLU A 626 -13.10 -33.91 12.18
N PHE A 627 -12.95 -32.61 11.92
CA PHE A 627 -11.73 -32.04 11.32
C PHE A 627 -10.74 -31.47 12.35
N GLY A 628 -11.02 -31.61 13.65
CA GLY A 628 -10.17 -31.13 14.75
C GLY A 628 -10.02 -29.61 14.83
N LEU A 629 -11.05 -28.86 14.41
CA LEU A 629 -11.04 -27.40 14.37
C LEU A 629 -11.54 -26.82 15.70
N GLU A 630 -11.00 -25.68 16.11
CA GLU A 630 -11.41 -25.00 17.33
C GLU A 630 -12.77 -24.27 17.15
N LEU A 631 -13.74 -24.60 18.00
CA LEU A 631 -15.08 -24.00 17.97
C LEU A 631 -15.10 -22.52 18.35
N SER A 632 -14.09 -22.06 19.09
CA SER A 632 -13.87 -20.66 19.50
C SER A 632 -13.44 -19.75 18.36
N GLU A 633 -12.95 -20.30 17.25
CA GLU A 633 -12.48 -19.50 16.12
C GLU A 633 -13.62 -18.78 15.39
N SER A 634 -13.31 -17.62 14.83
CA SER A 634 -14.25 -16.88 13.99
C SER A 634 -14.43 -17.62 12.66
N LEU A 635 -15.64 -17.56 12.09
CA LEU A 635 -15.97 -18.22 10.82
C LEU A 635 -15.09 -17.82 9.62
N PRO A 636 -14.60 -16.57 9.50
CA PRO A 636 -13.61 -16.20 8.49
C PRO A 636 -12.29 -16.98 8.57
N ILE A 637 -11.96 -17.54 9.75
CA ILE A 637 -10.76 -18.36 9.98
C ILE A 637 -11.12 -19.85 9.85
N PHE A 638 -12.27 -20.25 10.41
CA PHE A 638 -12.75 -21.63 10.42
C PHE A 638 -12.94 -22.22 9.01
N VAL A 639 -13.55 -21.47 8.07
CA VAL A 639 -13.87 -21.98 6.72
C VAL A 639 -12.62 -22.18 5.87
N PRO A 640 -11.66 -21.23 5.80
CA PRO A 640 -10.38 -21.46 5.12
C PRO A 640 -9.59 -22.62 5.72
N GLN A 641 -9.52 -22.74 7.05
CA GLN A 641 -8.84 -23.87 7.71
C GLN A 641 -9.52 -25.21 7.38
N LEU A 642 -10.85 -25.26 7.32
CA LEU A 642 -11.58 -26.47 6.91
C LEU A 642 -11.20 -26.91 5.49
N LEU A 643 -11.19 -25.98 4.53
CA LEU A 643 -10.85 -26.27 3.13
C LEU A 643 -9.38 -26.65 2.96
N GLU A 644 -8.48 -26.06 3.76
CA GLU A 644 -7.07 -26.43 3.80
C GLU A 644 -6.84 -27.81 4.40
N ARG A 645 -7.55 -28.17 5.48
CA ARG A 645 -7.48 -29.51 6.07
C ARG A 645 -8.06 -30.59 5.17
N CYS A 646 -8.95 -30.24 4.24
CA CYS A 646 -9.40 -31.17 3.19
C CYS A 646 -8.26 -31.59 2.23
N ALA A 647 -7.14 -30.84 2.17
CA ALA A 647 -5.96 -31.18 1.39
C ALA A 647 -4.92 -32.01 2.18
N SER A 648 -5.04 -32.10 3.50
CA SER A 648 -4.07 -32.80 4.36
C SER A 648 -4.26 -34.31 4.30
N SER A 649 -3.15 -35.04 4.18
CA SER A 649 -3.13 -36.51 4.19
C SER A 649 -3.54 -37.12 5.55
N GLU A 650 -3.53 -36.32 6.63
CA GLU A 650 -3.87 -36.75 7.99
C GLU A 650 -5.35 -37.10 8.16
N PHE A 651 -6.22 -36.56 7.29
CA PHE A 651 -7.66 -36.73 7.41
C PHE A 651 -8.25 -37.68 6.36
N ASN A 652 -7.44 -38.42 5.59
CA ASN A 652 -7.89 -39.25 4.47
C ASN A 652 -8.97 -40.31 4.82
N ASP A 653 -9.01 -40.79 6.06
CA ASP A 653 -9.94 -41.84 6.51
C ASP A 653 -11.33 -41.32 6.95
N ILE A 654 -11.51 -40.00 7.00
CA ILE A 654 -12.75 -39.38 7.47
C ILE A 654 -13.83 -39.42 6.37
N ARG A 655 -15.12 -39.52 6.73
CA ARG A 655 -16.22 -39.61 5.75
C ARG A 655 -16.51 -38.25 5.11
N ALA A 656 -16.82 -38.21 3.81
CA ALA A 656 -17.14 -36.96 3.08
C ALA A 656 -18.58 -36.43 3.32
N GLU A 657 -19.36 -37.11 4.16
CA GLU A 657 -20.81 -36.90 4.28
C GLU A 657 -21.17 -35.54 4.91
N LEU A 658 -20.36 -35.05 5.86
CA LEU A 658 -20.56 -33.71 6.44
C LEU A 658 -20.24 -32.59 5.45
N LEU A 659 -19.23 -32.80 4.59
CA LEU A 659 -18.87 -31.86 3.52
C LEU A 659 -19.96 -31.85 2.44
N ASP A 660 -20.42 -33.02 2.00
CA ASP A 660 -21.56 -33.12 1.08
C ASP A 660 -22.77 -32.35 1.63
N ARG A 661 -23.10 -32.54 2.91
CA ARG A 661 -24.21 -31.83 3.57
C ARG A 661 -23.99 -30.32 3.60
N LEU A 662 -22.75 -29.84 3.75
CA LEU A 662 -22.36 -28.43 3.75
C LEU A 662 -22.37 -27.77 2.36
N PHE A 663 -22.18 -28.54 1.29
CA PHE A 663 -22.20 -28.01 -0.09
C PHE A 663 -23.51 -28.28 -0.85
N GLU A 664 -24.45 -29.05 -0.28
CA GLU A 664 -25.69 -29.49 -0.94
C GLU A 664 -26.57 -28.38 -1.59
N PRO A 665 -26.87 -27.24 -0.95
CA PRO A 665 -27.66 -26.15 -1.53
C PRO A 665 -26.95 -25.54 -2.73
N LEU A 666 -25.63 -25.39 -2.64
CA LEU A 666 -24.84 -24.81 -3.70
C LEU A 666 -24.79 -25.78 -4.89
N ARG A 667 -24.60 -27.08 -4.64
CA ARG A 667 -24.70 -28.13 -5.67
C ARG A 667 -26.07 -28.18 -6.35
N THR A 668 -27.15 -28.13 -5.57
CA THR A 668 -28.53 -28.21 -6.10
C THR A 668 -28.93 -26.96 -6.87
N GLN A 669 -28.49 -25.78 -6.45
CA GLN A 669 -28.68 -24.52 -7.18
C GLN A 669 -27.89 -24.52 -8.49
N THR A 670 -26.60 -24.87 -8.46
CA THR A 670 -25.77 -25.00 -9.66
C THR A 670 -26.33 -26.02 -10.63
N LEU A 671 -26.83 -27.17 -10.14
CA LEU A 671 -27.46 -28.20 -10.99
C LEU A 671 -28.75 -27.70 -11.65
N ARG A 672 -29.58 -26.93 -10.93
CA ARG A 672 -30.84 -26.37 -11.44
C ARG A 672 -30.61 -25.32 -12.52
N ASN A 673 -29.57 -24.51 -12.35
CA ASN A 673 -29.24 -23.39 -13.23
C ASN A 673 -28.20 -23.74 -14.30
N LEU A 674 -27.70 -24.97 -14.34
CA LEU A 674 -26.62 -25.41 -15.23
C LEU A 674 -26.89 -25.17 -16.72
N ARG A 675 -28.17 -25.24 -17.13
CA ARG A 675 -28.60 -25.02 -18.52
C ARG A 675 -28.81 -23.54 -18.86
N ASN A 676 -28.96 -22.69 -17.85
CA ASN A 676 -29.17 -21.25 -17.98
C ASN A 676 -28.02 -20.52 -17.26
N LEU A 677 -26.85 -20.45 -17.90
CA LEU A 677 -25.64 -19.88 -17.31
C LEU A 677 -25.79 -18.42 -16.84
N HIS A 678 -26.70 -17.67 -17.46
CA HIS A 678 -27.00 -16.29 -17.07
C HIS A 678 -27.83 -16.17 -15.78
N ALA A 679 -28.40 -17.27 -15.29
CA ALA A 679 -29.18 -17.33 -14.06
C ALA A 679 -28.36 -17.84 -12.86
N LEU A 680 -27.06 -18.16 -13.05
CA LEU A 680 -26.16 -18.56 -11.97
C LEU A 680 -25.78 -17.34 -11.13
N SER A 681 -25.84 -17.47 -9.81
CA SER A 681 -25.28 -16.47 -8.90
C SER A 681 -23.76 -16.51 -8.88
N ASP A 682 -23.10 -15.44 -8.45
CA ASP A 682 -21.62 -15.36 -8.33
C ASP A 682 -20.99 -16.60 -7.65
N PRO A 683 -21.46 -17.09 -6.48
CA PRO A 683 -20.90 -18.30 -5.85
C PRO A 683 -21.17 -19.58 -6.65
N GLU A 684 -22.27 -19.66 -7.40
CA GLU A 684 -22.58 -20.80 -8.28
C GLU A 684 -21.67 -20.79 -9.52
N THR A 685 -21.37 -19.62 -10.07
CA THR A 685 -20.45 -19.49 -11.20
C THR A 685 -19.03 -19.87 -10.79
N GLU A 686 -18.56 -19.42 -9.63
CA GLU A 686 -17.24 -19.74 -9.09
C GLU A 686 -17.15 -21.24 -8.77
N PHE A 687 -18.17 -21.82 -8.13
CA PHE A 687 -18.18 -23.26 -7.89
C PHE A 687 -18.18 -24.08 -9.19
N LEU A 688 -18.92 -23.64 -10.22
CA LEU A 688 -18.96 -24.29 -11.52
C LEU A 688 -17.62 -24.19 -12.26
N THR A 689 -16.89 -23.07 -12.17
CA THR A 689 -15.56 -22.94 -12.80
C THR A 689 -14.56 -23.90 -12.17
N TYR A 690 -14.50 -23.96 -10.84
CA TYR A 690 -13.64 -24.92 -10.14
C TYR A 690 -14.04 -26.37 -10.44
N LEU A 691 -15.33 -26.67 -10.54
CA LEU A 691 -15.79 -28.02 -10.90
C LEU A 691 -15.41 -28.41 -12.33
N ARG A 692 -15.52 -27.48 -13.28
CA ARG A 692 -15.08 -27.69 -14.67
C ARG A 692 -13.58 -27.95 -14.72
N ASP A 693 -12.79 -27.20 -13.97
CA ASP A 693 -11.34 -27.38 -13.95
C ASP A 693 -10.92 -28.68 -13.27
N TYR A 694 -11.61 -29.08 -12.19
CA TYR A 694 -11.41 -30.37 -11.56
C TYR A 694 -11.74 -31.55 -12.50
N LEU A 695 -12.86 -31.49 -13.22
CA LEU A 695 -13.22 -32.52 -14.20
C LEU A 695 -12.28 -32.54 -15.42
N ARG A 696 -11.76 -31.39 -15.83
CA ARG A 696 -10.71 -31.30 -16.87
C ARG A 696 -9.40 -31.92 -16.40
N GLN A 697 -9.08 -31.83 -15.11
CA GLN A 697 -7.89 -32.46 -14.54
C GLN A 697 -8.04 -33.99 -14.41
N GLN A 698 -9.24 -34.48 -14.06
CA GLN A 698 -9.51 -35.92 -13.95
C GLN A 698 -9.76 -36.62 -15.30
N SER A 699 -10.35 -35.95 -16.28
CA SER A 699 -10.67 -36.58 -17.56
C SER A 699 -9.42 -36.83 -18.41
N THR A 700 -9.14 -38.11 -18.69
CA THR A 700 -7.99 -38.59 -19.48
C THR A 700 -8.07 -38.29 -20.99
N THR A 701 -8.98 -37.43 -21.44
CA THR A 701 -9.27 -37.23 -22.87
C THR A 701 -9.50 -35.78 -23.24
N PRO A 702 -8.52 -35.10 -23.85
CA PRO A 702 -8.77 -33.97 -24.72
C PRO A 702 -8.75 -34.46 -26.18
N TRP A 703 -9.92 -34.45 -26.82
CA TRP A 703 -10.14 -34.82 -28.22
C TRP A 703 -9.76 -33.72 -29.22
N TYR A 704 -9.21 -32.59 -28.76
CA TYR A 704 -8.68 -31.54 -29.64
C TYR A 704 -7.27 -31.10 -29.18
N LYS A 705 -6.24 -31.76 -29.72
CA LYS A 705 -4.88 -31.23 -30.02
C LYS A 705 -4.00 -32.44 -30.34
N PRO A 706 -3.65 -32.67 -31.62
CA PRO A 706 -3.24 -33.97 -32.11
C PRO A 706 -1.90 -34.40 -31.51
N VAL A 707 -1.89 -35.62 -30.94
CA VAL A 707 -0.89 -36.72 -30.95
C VAL A 707 0.62 -36.41 -30.83
N PHE A 708 1.13 -35.33 -31.42
CA PHE A 708 2.53 -34.95 -31.43
C PHE A 708 3.04 -34.50 -30.05
N PHE A 709 2.27 -33.66 -29.33
CA PHE A 709 2.64 -33.18 -28.00
C PHE A 709 2.46 -34.25 -26.90
N ALA A 710 1.38 -35.03 -26.95
CA ALA A 710 1.09 -35.99 -25.88
C ALA A 710 2.08 -37.16 -25.85
N ARG A 711 2.53 -37.66 -27.00
CA ARG A 711 3.42 -38.83 -27.07
C ARG A 711 4.90 -38.46 -26.94
N MET A 712 5.32 -37.30 -27.46
CA MET A 712 6.72 -36.88 -27.45
C MET A 712 7.12 -36.13 -26.17
N ILE A 713 6.18 -35.44 -25.51
CA ILE A 713 6.47 -34.62 -24.32
C ILE A 713 5.90 -35.26 -23.04
N ARG A 714 4.66 -35.77 -23.03
CA ARG A 714 4.01 -36.19 -21.76
C ARG A 714 4.55 -37.49 -21.17
N VAL A 715 4.95 -38.45 -22.01
CA VAL A 715 5.54 -39.73 -21.57
C VAL A 715 6.94 -39.56 -20.95
N PRO A 716 7.88 -38.82 -21.58
CA PRO A 716 9.11 -38.47 -20.90
C PRO A 716 8.87 -37.48 -19.75
N TRP A 717 7.91 -36.55 -19.83
CA TRP A 717 7.66 -35.59 -18.74
C TRP A 717 7.16 -36.23 -17.45
N ARG A 718 6.22 -37.20 -17.48
CA ARG A 718 5.86 -37.96 -16.26
C ARG A 718 7.06 -38.75 -15.75
N ARG A 719 7.80 -39.42 -16.64
CA ARG A 719 8.99 -40.18 -16.23
C ARG A 719 10.08 -39.29 -15.65
N VAL A 720 10.27 -38.07 -16.17
CA VAL A 720 11.28 -37.09 -15.75
C VAL A 720 10.82 -36.28 -14.54
N SER A 721 9.54 -35.93 -14.42
CA SER A 721 9.00 -35.29 -13.22
C SER A 721 9.00 -36.24 -12.05
N ASP A 722 8.63 -37.51 -12.24
CA ASP A 722 8.74 -38.54 -11.20
C ASP A 722 10.22 -38.82 -10.89
N PHE A 723 11.12 -38.66 -11.86
CA PHE A 723 12.58 -38.75 -11.65
C PHE A 723 13.12 -37.59 -10.79
N TYR A 724 12.71 -36.36 -11.08
CA TYR A 724 13.16 -35.13 -10.42
C TYR A 724 12.45 -34.84 -9.08
N ASN A 725 11.19 -35.25 -8.92
CA ASN A 725 10.40 -35.07 -7.69
C ASN A 725 10.61 -36.25 -6.71
N GLY A 726 11.86 -36.65 -6.49
CA GLY A 726 12.22 -37.62 -5.44
C GLY A 726 12.00 -39.10 -5.77
N GLY A 727 11.43 -39.48 -6.92
CA GLY A 727 11.25 -40.89 -7.28
C GLY A 727 12.57 -41.62 -7.58
N LEU A 728 13.57 -40.94 -8.14
CA LEU A 728 14.93 -41.47 -8.26
C LEU A 728 15.57 -41.62 -6.88
N MET A 729 15.50 -40.57 -6.05
CA MET A 729 16.16 -40.55 -4.75
C MET A 729 15.59 -41.61 -3.81
N ARG A 730 14.27 -41.82 -3.80
CA ARG A 730 13.64 -42.92 -3.04
C ARG A 730 14.12 -44.32 -3.44
N ARG A 731 14.55 -44.53 -4.68
CA ARG A 731 15.07 -45.82 -5.17
C ARG A 731 16.56 -45.99 -4.94
N VAL A 732 17.31 -44.88 -4.95
CA VAL A 732 18.77 -44.87 -4.79
C VAL A 732 19.21 -44.83 -3.32
N VAL A 733 18.40 -44.26 -2.42
CA VAL A 733 18.70 -44.27 -0.98
C VAL A 733 18.71 -45.71 -0.46
N THR A 734 19.88 -46.12 0.04
CA THR A 734 20.13 -47.48 0.54
C THR A 734 19.24 -47.82 1.73
N ASP A 735 18.71 -49.04 1.75
CA ASP A 735 18.06 -49.62 2.93
C ASP A 735 18.88 -50.83 3.39
N PRO A 736 19.60 -50.73 4.53
CA PRO A 736 20.46 -51.81 5.02
C PRO A 736 19.70 -53.08 5.41
N ARG A 737 18.36 -53.04 5.52
CA ARG A 737 17.54 -54.23 5.81
C ARG A 737 17.17 -55.02 4.55
N CYS A 738 17.08 -54.35 3.41
CA CYS A 738 16.58 -54.94 2.15
C CYS A 738 17.67 -55.08 1.08
N ASP A 739 18.72 -54.25 1.13
CA ASP A 739 19.76 -54.22 0.12
C ASP A 739 20.93 -55.14 0.50
N GLY A 740 21.28 -56.07 -0.39
CA GLY A 740 22.54 -56.83 -0.27
C GLY A 740 23.77 -55.93 -0.42
N VAL A 741 24.91 -56.34 0.16
CA VAL A 741 26.14 -55.51 0.25
C VAL A 741 26.58 -54.91 -1.09
N LEU A 742 26.51 -55.68 -2.18
CA LEU A 742 26.90 -55.22 -3.52
C LEU A 742 25.92 -54.16 -4.08
N LEU A 743 24.63 -54.35 -3.87
CA LEU A 743 23.59 -53.41 -4.31
C LEU A 743 23.63 -52.13 -3.48
N GLY A 744 23.91 -52.25 -2.18
CA GLY A 744 24.13 -51.13 -1.27
C GLY A 744 25.35 -50.28 -1.68
N LEU A 745 26.47 -50.92 -2.03
CA LEU A 745 27.65 -50.20 -2.55
C LEU A 745 27.36 -49.47 -3.86
N LEU A 746 26.67 -50.11 -4.81
CA LEU A 746 26.31 -49.49 -6.09
C LEU A 746 25.36 -48.30 -5.88
N LYS A 747 24.35 -48.47 -5.04
CA LYS A 747 23.42 -47.39 -4.67
C LYS A 747 24.14 -46.24 -3.97
N ASN A 748 25.07 -46.52 -3.05
CA ASN A 748 25.89 -45.48 -2.40
C ASN A 748 26.79 -44.75 -3.39
N PHE A 749 27.34 -45.43 -4.39
CA PHE A 749 28.13 -44.80 -5.44
C PHE A 749 27.26 -43.85 -6.29
N VAL A 750 26.06 -44.27 -6.69
CA VAL A 750 25.12 -43.40 -7.42
C VAL A 750 24.63 -42.23 -6.54
N LEU A 751 24.35 -42.49 -5.27
CA LEU A 751 23.97 -41.49 -4.27
C LEU A 751 25.05 -40.41 -4.12
N PHE A 752 26.32 -40.81 -4.08
CA PHE A 752 27.45 -39.88 -3.99
C PHE A 752 27.46 -38.86 -5.12
N PHE A 753 27.21 -39.28 -6.37
CA PHE A 753 27.12 -38.34 -7.49
C PHE A 753 25.85 -37.49 -7.45
N LEU A 754 24.72 -38.05 -7.01
CA LEU A 754 23.46 -37.30 -6.92
C LEU A 754 23.52 -36.21 -5.84
N LEU A 755 24.22 -36.45 -4.73
CA LEU A 755 24.38 -35.48 -3.63
C LEU A 755 25.19 -34.23 -4.00
N PHE A 756 25.94 -34.24 -5.10
CA PHE A 756 26.57 -33.01 -5.61
C PHE A 756 25.56 -31.98 -6.13
N TRP A 757 24.31 -32.37 -6.37
CA TRP A 757 23.25 -31.45 -6.76
C TRP A 757 22.40 -31.02 -5.54
N PRO A 758 22.28 -29.71 -5.25
CA PRO A 758 21.60 -29.21 -4.05
C PRO A 758 20.14 -29.68 -3.90
N SER A 759 19.43 -29.85 -5.02
CA SER A 759 18.05 -30.33 -5.05
C SER A 759 17.91 -31.79 -4.58
N PHE A 760 18.89 -32.65 -4.89
CA PHE A 760 18.86 -34.04 -4.43
C PHE A 760 19.37 -34.17 -2.99
N GLN A 761 20.21 -33.24 -2.52
CA GLN A 761 20.62 -33.17 -1.12
C GLN A 761 19.43 -32.87 -0.19
N THR A 762 18.61 -31.86 -0.51
CA THR A 762 17.41 -31.54 0.30
C THR A 762 16.40 -32.68 0.28
N GLN A 763 16.21 -33.35 -0.86
CA GLN A 763 15.36 -34.55 -0.96
C GLN A 763 15.92 -35.72 -0.16
N PHE A 764 17.25 -35.90 -0.09
CA PHE A 764 17.88 -36.92 0.73
C PHE A 764 17.66 -36.68 2.22
N GLU A 765 17.85 -35.45 2.67
CA GLU A 765 17.65 -35.04 4.06
C GLU A 765 16.20 -35.26 4.50
N ASP A 766 15.21 -34.89 3.67
CA ASP A 766 13.78 -35.14 3.94
C ASP A 766 13.46 -36.65 4.03
N ILE A 767 14.00 -37.46 3.11
CA ILE A 767 13.82 -38.93 3.16
C ILE A 767 14.45 -39.54 4.42
N MET A 768 15.64 -39.06 4.82
CA MET A 768 16.32 -39.53 6.03
C MET A 768 15.60 -39.10 7.31
N ALA A 769 15.08 -37.87 7.35
CA ALA A 769 14.27 -37.36 8.47
C ALA A 769 13.00 -38.19 8.66
N ARG A 770 12.28 -38.51 7.57
CA ARG A 770 11.10 -39.39 7.63
C ARG A 770 11.45 -40.79 8.14
N ARG A 771 12.56 -41.38 7.68
CA ARG A 771 12.99 -42.71 8.15
C ARG A 771 13.41 -42.73 9.63
N LEU A 772 13.98 -41.63 10.14
CA LEU A 772 14.28 -41.47 11.56
C LEU A 772 12.98 -41.37 12.37
N PHE A 773 12.02 -40.58 11.89
CA PHE A 773 10.71 -40.45 12.52
C PHE A 773 9.94 -41.78 12.56
N ASP A 774 9.92 -42.53 11.45
CA ASP A 774 9.29 -43.85 11.38
C ASP A 774 9.95 -44.87 12.32
N ARG A 775 11.28 -44.78 12.52
CA ARG A 775 11.99 -45.61 13.52
C ARG A 775 11.59 -45.26 14.95
N HIS A 776 11.53 -43.97 15.29
CA HIS A 776 11.06 -43.54 16.61
C HIS A 776 9.64 -44.03 16.89
N ARG A 777 8.73 -43.94 15.90
CA ARG A 777 7.35 -44.44 16.04
C ARG A 777 7.28 -45.97 16.15
N ALA A 778 8.12 -46.70 15.42
CA ALA A 778 8.23 -48.16 15.53
C ALA A 778 8.80 -48.60 16.89
N ASP A 779 9.75 -47.84 17.45
CA ASP A 779 10.34 -48.13 18.77
C ASP A 779 9.37 -47.75 19.90
N GLU A 780 8.59 -46.67 19.77
CA GLU A 780 7.51 -46.31 20.71
C GLU A 780 6.36 -47.32 20.71
N SER A 781 5.96 -47.81 19.53
CA SER A 781 4.95 -48.87 19.42
C SER A 781 5.44 -50.21 19.97
N ARG A 782 6.75 -50.49 19.89
CA ARG A 782 7.36 -51.68 20.51
C ARG A 782 7.48 -51.53 22.03
N ASN A 783 7.85 -50.35 22.54
CA ASN A 783 7.94 -50.10 23.98
C ASN A 783 6.57 -50.06 24.67
N SER A 784 5.53 -49.56 23.99
CA SER A 784 4.15 -49.61 24.50
C SER A 784 3.60 -51.04 24.56
N HIS A 785 3.95 -51.91 23.60
CA HIS A 785 3.62 -53.33 23.69
C HIS A 785 4.34 -54.07 24.82
N VAL A 786 5.61 -53.74 25.10
CA VAL A 786 6.36 -54.32 26.24
C VAL A 786 5.84 -53.80 27.58
N GLY A 787 5.36 -52.56 27.66
CA GLY A 787 4.68 -52.03 28.85
C GLY A 787 3.35 -52.73 29.14
N GLN A 788 2.59 -53.10 28.11
CA GLN A 788 1.32 -53.82 28.27
C GLN A 788 1.49 -55.30 28.69
N GLU A 789 2.59 -55.97 28.32
CA GLU A 789 2.90 -57.33 28.82
C GLU A 789 3.41 -57.33 30.28
N LEU A 790 4.05 -56.25 30.72
CA LEU A 790 4.49 -56.09 32.13
C LEU A 790 3.33 -55.76 33.07
N ASP A 791 2.30 -55.02 32.62
CA ASP A 791 1.09 -54.79 33.43
C ASP A 791 0.19 -56.03 33.51
N GLN A 792 0.14 -56.88 32.48
CA GLN A 792 -0.66 -58.12 32.52
C GLN A 792 -0.04 -59.24 33.36
N THR A 793 1.25 -59.18 33.68
CA THR A 793 1.92 -60.17 34.55
C THR A 793 1.86 -59.80 36.03
N ASN A 794 1.50 -58.57 36.39
CA ASN A 794 1.45 -58.12 37.79
C ASN A 794 0.04 -58.23 38.43
N ASP A 795 -1.00 -58.51 37.63
CA ASP A 795 -2.41 -58.60 38.08
C ASP A 795 -2.91 -60.04 38.29
N GLN A 796 -2.06 -61.07 38.16
CA GLN A 796 -2.47 -62.48 38.34
C GLN A 796 -2.08 -63.12 39.67
N ASP A 797 -1.34 -62.45 40.55
CA ASP A 797 -0.96 -63.00 41.86
C ASP A 797 -1.35 -62.07 43.01
N LEU A 798 -2.64 -62.04 43.38
CA LEU A 798 -3.08 -61.77 44.75
C LEU A 798 -4.47 -62.37 45.02
N PRO A 799 -4.63 -63.21 46.06
CA PRO A 799 -5.83 -63.99 46.29
C PRO A 799 -6.98 -63.16 46.88
N HIS A 800 -8.18 -63.39 46.34
CA HIS A 800 -9.46 -63.00 46.92
C HIS A 800 -9.67 -63.71 48.27
N ASP A 801 -9.45 -63.00 49.36
CA ASP A 801 -10.13 -63.23 50.64
C ASP A 801 -9.91 -62.03 51.57
N ALA A 802 -10.86 -61.10 51.59
CA ALA A 802 -11.19 -60.21 52.71
C ALA A 802 -12.27 -59.19 52.28
N ALA A 803 -13.49 -59.68 52.10
CA ALA A 803 -14.67 -58.83 52.22
C ALA A 803 -15.13 -58.92 53.68
N ASP A 804 -14.79 -57.90 54.48
CA ASP A 804 -15.61 -57.38 55.58
C ASP A 804 -14.76 -56.36 56.37
N VAL A 805 -15.20 -55.11 56.38
CA VAL A 805 -15.20 -54.15 57.51
C VAL A 805 -15.32 -52.71 56.97
N LEU A 806 -16.54 -52.19 57.17
CA LEU A 806 -16.99 -50.82 57.42
C LEU A 806 -16.84 -49.65 56.41
N PRO A 807 -17.90 -48.83 56.26
CA PRO A 807 -17.93 -47.58 55.51
C PRO A 807 -17.70 -46.37 56.44
N GLU A 808 -16.78 -45.47 56.12
CA GLU A 808 -16.77 -44.08 56.64
C GLU A 808 -15.78 -43.23 55.84
N ALA A 809 -15.90 -41.91 55.95
CA ALA A 809 -15.15 -40.87 55.21
C ALA A 809 -15.64 -40.58 53.77
N ARG A 810 -16.93 -40.25 53.67
CA ARG A 810 -17.48 -39.39 52.62
C ARG A 810 -17.71 -37.99 53.21
N GLU A 811 -16.64 -37.32 53.60
CA GLU A 811 -16.59 -35.91 53.97
C GLU A 811 -15.11 -35.52 54.01
N LEU A 812 -14.78 -34.31 53.57
CA LEU A 812 -13.43 -33.79 53.26
C LEU A 812 -12.95 -34.07 51.82
N LEU A 813 -13.51 -33.32 50.88
CA LEU A 813 -12.76 -32.37 50.04
C LEU A 813 -13.74 -31.70 49.05
N GLN A 814 -14.62 -30.88 49.62
CA GLN A 814 -14.94 -29.59 49.03
C GLN A 814 -14.08 -28.58 49.80
N GLU A 815 -13.01 -28.12 49.16
CA GLU A 815 -12.46 -26.77 49.25
C GLU A 815 -11.80 -26.44 47.92
#